data_AF-A0A496TM17-F1
#
_entry.id   AF-A0A496TM17-F1
#
_cell.length_a   1.000
_cell.length_b   1.000
_cell.length_c   1.000
_cell.angle_alpha   90.00
_cell.angle_beta   90.00
_cell.angle_gamma   90.00
#
_symmetry.space_group_name_H-M   'P 1'
#
loop_
_entity.id
_entity.type
_entity.pdbx_description
1 polymer ?
#
loop_
_entity_poly.entity_id
_entity_poly.type
_entity_poly.pdbx_seq_one_letter_code
_entity_poly.pdbx_strand_id
1 'polypeptide(L)'
;MDTFDLWEKEQRAQTSQEDMIKQEQSAEATENLFPDLDLLNSVPDELAEDLQFLQQIQKEHKELADEELLAEEVVSNQQSEEEQFCLELDAKDSQLLEQLQKEEEDATAKDYSQEEHVSDLQPNVEEVILKSFDEEVSLSDEISSESSLENKQEYSYFSAKNKCRFNFGRSYFLALDIGHHSLKYVKVRKHGESGVIENFGIVQLSADEGEDAIVAALKKVQNEVKLKSLKIVTSLYGLEVNLKRISLPTLTGKELKEAVGWTARKQFVLEETPAVVDYQIVGQSVQKTVEHHDILMVAATETVVNSHLRPFEKFNFVPHKLAPLPVYLWNLYQKAAIQTDEDCVGLVDLGANKTAIAIIREGKLEFSREISTGGNDIIEAMTGTVFYEGVPYQLTREEAESVFLEYGFQDDSMEKVTAHQIPVAEIAVLMRPVLERLANEVQRSIDYYRESFSVKEVQKVYLVGGVAQTKNLKEFFQNTIETQVETFQFSTHFPLNLNETDAKVFHSRFLELAVAVGMAFDFSPTPNLLPEPLRKIEKTRLQKRLLGYSFLIVFIILGFLSATTVLRNASLTSRFQELKLQYQKYEPMKRRYDALIKQKNYLLNKQKVYREELVLDNPMPQLLKMISNLYPSRLALYQLAVASELPYSAKQSDKKAKSEPSVKLLHLRGICYRPSAREGLRIADFMMRLEESGYFSKVSLVSQHFDELKNELTFEIVCQF
;
A
#
# COMPACT_ATOMS: atom_id res chain seq x y z
N MET A 1 -42.23 -19.11 -0.52
CA MET A 1 -41.54 -18.21 -1.45
C MET A 1 -42.61 -17.40 -2.17
N ASP A 2 -43.42 -16.66 -1.39
CA ASP A 2 -44.58 -15.88 -1.88
C ASP A 2 -45.00 -14.76 -0.89
N THR A 3 -44.17 -14.45 0.12
CA THR A 3 -44.43 -13.39 1.11
C THR A 3 -43.51 -12.19 0.95
N PHE A 4 -42.49 -12.26 0.08
CA PHE A 4 -41.55 -11.16 -0.17
C PHE A 4 -42.02 -10.29 -1.36
N ASP A 5 -42.53 -10.92 -2.42
CA ASP A 5 -43.09 -10.21 -3.59
C ASP A 5 -44.37 -9.41 -3.27
N LEU A 6 -45.16 -9.84 -2.28
CA LEU A 6 -46.34 -9.09 -1.83
C LEU A 6 -45.95 -7.86 -1.01
N TRP A 7 -44.90 -7.97 -0.18
CA TRP A 7 -44.39 -6.85 0.62
C TRP A 7 -43.71 -5.80 -0.26
N GLU A 8 -42.98 -6.22 -1.31
CA GLU A 8 -42.33 -5.30 -2.24
C GLU A 8 -43.33 -4.57 -3.15
N LYS A 9 -44.45 -5.21 -3.51
CA LYS A 9 -45.56 -4.55 -4.21
C LYS A 9 -46.35 -3.57 -3.34
N GLU A 10 -46.56 -3.87 -2.06
CA GLU A 10 -47.20 -2.93 -1.12
C GLU A 10 -46.32 -1.71 -0.85
N GLN A 11 -44.99 -1.90 -0.74
CA GLN A 11 -44.06 -0.79 -0.57
C GLN A 11 -44.00 0.12 -1.80
N ARG A 12 -43.93 -0.44 -3.03
CA ARG A 12 -43.94 0.36 -4.27
C ARG A 12 -45.26 1.10 -4.52
N ALA A 13 -46.39 0.52 -4.07
CA ALA A 13 -47.68 1.18 -4.15
C ALA A 13 -47.81 2.35 -3.15
N GLN A 14 -47.19 2.25 -1.96
CA GLN A 14 -47.15 3.35 -0.98
C GLN A 14 -46.21 4.48 -1.40
N THR A 15 -45.05 4.18 -1.99
CA THR A 15 -44.13 5.22 -2.49
C THR A 15 -44.71 5.99 -3.68
N SER A 16 -45.39 5.29 -4.60
CA SER A 16 -46.05 5.93 -5.75
C SER A 16 -47.22 6.84 -5.36
N GLN A 17 -47.87 6.60 -4.21
CA GLN A 17 -48.95 7.44 -3.69
C GLN A 17 -48.43 8.67 -2.94
N GLU A 18 -47.30 8.55 -2.22
CA GLU A 18 -46.64 9.69 -1.58
C GLU A 18 -45.97 10.64 -2.58
N ASP A 19 -45.46 10.13 -3.70
CA ASP A 19 -44.85 10.95 -4.75
C ASP A 19 -45.88 11.67 -5.63
N MET A 20 -47.06 11.07 -5.86
CA MET A 20 -48.18 11.78 -6.50
C MET A 20 -48.74 12.91 -5.62
N ILE A 21 -48.81 12.72 -4.29
CA ILE A 21 -49.28 13.77 -3.36
C ILE A 21 -48.26 14.92 -3.26
N LYS A 22 -46.96 14.65 -3.42
CA LYS A 22 -45.92 15.70 -3.49
C LYS A 22 -45.90 16.44 -4.83
N GLN A 23 -46.26 15.79 -5.93
CA GLN A 23 -46.42 16.46 -7.23
C GLN A 23 -47.66 17.36 -7.27
N GLU A 24 -48.80 16.95 -6.70
CA GLU A 24 -50.01 17.79 -6.61
C GLU A 24 -49.85 18.97 -5.63
N GLN A 25 -49.10 18.81 -4.53
CA GLN A 25 -48.87 19.90 -3.57
C GLN A 25 -47.78 20.90 -3.97
N SER A 26 -46.89 20.57 -4.93
CA SER A 26 -45.92 21.55 -5.46
C SER A 26 -46.47 22.36 -6.64
N ALA A 27 -47.44 21.80 -7.39
CA ALA A 27 -48.10 22.49 -8.50
C ALA A 27 -49.15 23.53 -8.04
N GLU A 28 -49.82 23.32 -6.89
CA GLU A 28 -50.76 24.30 -6.31
C GLU A 28 -50.08 25.44 -5.52
N ALA A 29 -48.76 25.37 -5.27
CA ALA A 29 -48.02 26.37 -4.49
C ALA A 29 -47.37 27.49 -5.34
N THR A 30 -47.32 27.35 -6.67
CA THR A 30 -46.74 28.34 -7.59
C THR A 30 -47.77 29.15 -8.36
N GLU A 31 -49.07 28.88 -8.20
CA GLU A 31 -50.15 29.58 -8.92
C GLU A 31 -50.85 30.69 -8.09
N ASN A 32 -50.32 31.06 -6.93
CA ASN A 32 -50.94 32.04 -6.03
C ASN A 32 -50.02 33.13 -5.45
N LEU A 33 -48.88 33.41 -6.08
CA LEU A 33 -48.20 34.70 -5.91
C LEU A 33 -48.41 35.52 -7.18
N PHE A 34 -49.06 36.68 -7.04
CA PHE A 34 -49.43 37.70 -8.03
C PHE A 34 -50.87 37.62 -8.58
N PRO A 35 -51.81 38.44 -8.06
CA PRO A 35 -53.18 38.54 -8.57
C PRO A 35 -53.22 39.32 -9.90
N ASP A 36 -54.28 39.02 -10.69
CA ASP A 36 -54.72 39.64 -11.94
C ASP A 36 -54.15 41.04 -12.27
N LEU A 37 -53.43 41.12 -13.39
CA LEU A 37 -52.85 42.35 -13.95
C LEU A 37 -53.83 43.21 -14.77
N ASP A 38 -55.14 42.99 -14.66
CA ASP A 38 -56.16 43.80 -15.37
C ASP A 38 -56.66 45.03 -14.57
N LEU A 39 -55.97 45.40 -13.47
CA LEU A 39 -56.35 46.52 -12.59
C LEU A 39 -55.22 47.53 -12.33
N LEU A 40 -54.34 47.76 -13.32
CA LEU A 40 -53.16 48.63 -13.17
C LEU A 40 -53.04 49.78 -14.20
N ASN A 41 -54.17 50.31 -14.68
CA ASN A 41 -54.20 51.54 -15.51
C ASN A 41 -54.21 52.85 -14.69
N SER A 42 -53.69 52.84 -13.45
CA SER A 42 -53.57 54.08 -12.66
C SER A 42 -52.44 54.01 -11.62
N VAL A 43 -51.21 53.78 -12.05
CA VAL A 43 -50.02 53.97 -11.20
C VAL A 43 -49.11 55.05 -11.80
N PRO A 44 -48.56 55.98 -10.99
CA PRO A 44 -47.73 57.07 -11.48
C PRO A 44 -46.38 56.58 -12.02
N ASP A 45 -45.73 57.38 -12.88
CA ASP A 45 -44.46 57.10 -13.59
C ASP A 45 -43.26 56.68 -12.70
N GLU A 46 -43.36 56.73 -11.36
CA GLU A 46 -42.29 56.37 -10.43
C GLU A 46 -42.12 54.85 -10.18
N LEU A 47 -43.00 53.98 -10.70
CA LEU A 47 -42.93 52.51 -10.50
C LEU A 47 -42.60 51.71 -11.79
N ALA A 48 -42.26 52.40 -12.88
CA ALA A 48 -41.97 51.75 -14.17
C ALA A 48 -40.65 50.96 -14.17
N GLU A 49 -39.64 51.43 -13.43
CA GLU A 49 -38.34 50.73 -13.31
C GLU A 49 -38.47 49.42 -12.52
N ASP A 50 -39.27 49.39 -11.45
CA ASP A 50 -39.52 48.18 -10.66
C ASP A 50 -40.28 47.12 -11.46
N LEU A 51 -41.18 47.54 -12.35
CA LEU A 51 -41.95 46.64 -13.21
C LEU A 51 -41.08 46.04 -14.33
N GLN A 52 -40.13 46.82 -14.87
CA GLN A 52 -39.11 46.29 -15.79
C GLN A 52 -38.15 45.32 -15.09
N PHE A 53 -37.76 45.61 -13.85
CA PHE A 53 -36.89 44.72 -13.08
C PHE A 53 -37.55 43.38 -12.76
N LEU A 54 -38.85 43.38 -12.40
CA LEU A 54 -39.60 42.15 -12.18
C LEU A 54 -39.79 41.33 -13.47
N GLN A 55 -40.01 41.97 -14.61
CA GLN A 55 -40.08 41.29 -15.92
C GLN A 55 -38.73 40.68 -16.32
N GLN A 56 -37.61 41.33 -15.99
CA GLN A 56 -36.26 40.82 -16.21
C GLN A 56 -36.02 39.54 -15.39
N ILE A 57 -36.34 39.55 -14.10
CA ILE A 57 -36.21 38.39 -13.21
C ILE A 57 -37.08 37.22 -13.69
N GLN A 58 -38.29 37.50 -14.15
CA GLN A 58 -39.20 36.47 -14.64
C GLN A 58 -38.69 35.81 -15.92
N LYS A 59 -37.96 36.56 -16.76
CA LYS A 59 -37.32 36.06 -17.97
C LYS A 59 -36.12 35.17 -17.63
N GLU A 60 -35.26 35.59 -16.72
CA GLU A 60 -34.09 34.82 -16.27
C GLU A 60 -34.50 33.50 -15.59
N HIS A 61 -35.56 33.52 -14.77
CA HIS A 61 -36.09 32.29 -14.15
C HIS A 61 -36.66 31.31 -15.17
N LYS A 62 -37.24 31.81 -16.27
CA LYS A 62 -37.75 30.96 -17.34
C LYS A 62 -36.64 30.35 -18.17
N GLU A 63 -35.59 31.11 -18.46
CA GLU A 63 -34.39 30.60 -19.14
C GLU A 63 -33.66 29.53 -18.31
N LEU A 64 -33.56 29.71 -16.98
CA LEU A 64 -33.00 28.71 -16.07
C LEU A 64 -33.83 27.42 -16.02
N ALA A 65 -35.16 27.53 -16.02
CA ALA A 65 -36.04 26.36 -16.03
C ALA A 65 -35.96 25.57 -17.36
N ASP A 66 -35.82 26.28 -18.49
CA ASP A 66 -35.63 25.66 -19.80
C ASP A 66 -34.25 24.98 -19.93
N GLU A 67 -33.20 25.54 -19.32
CA GLU A 67 -31.86 24.91 -19.24
C GLU A 67 -31.85 23.65 -18.37
N GLU A 68 -32.57 23.65 -17.26
CA GLU A 68 -32.68 22.49 -16.36
C GLU A 68 -33.44 21.33 -17.04
N LEU A 69 -34.47 21.65 -17.83
CA LEU A 69 -35.23 20.67 -18.61
C LEU A 69 -34.37 20.05 -19.74
N LEU A 70 -33.54 20.86 -20.40
CA LEU A 70 -32.58 20.38 -21.40
C LEU A 70 -31.48 19.50 -20.78
N ALA A 71 -31.03 19.82 -19.56
CA ALA A 71 -30.04 19.02 -18.84
C ALA A 71 -30.60 17.64 -18.46
N GLU A 72 -31.86 17.56 -18.01
CA GLU A 72 -32.53 16.28 -17.72
C GLU A 72 -32.73 15.43 -18.98
N GLU A 73 -33.06 16.06 -20.12
CA GLU A 73 -33.24 15.37 -21.40
C GLU A 73 -31.91 14.77 -21.90
N VAL A 74 -30.79 15.49 -21.74
CA VAL A 74 -29.43 15.01 -22.07
C VAL A 74 -29.01 13.84 -21.17
N VAL A 75 -29.31 13.90 -19.87
CA VAL A 75 -28.99 12.80 -18.94
C VAL A 75 -29.80 11.54 -19.26
N SER A 76 -31.08 11.69 -19.63
CA SER A 76 -31.92 10.55 -20.02
C SER A 76 -31.44 9.87 -21.32
N ASN A 77 -30.98 10.67 -22.30
CA ASN A 77 -30.45 10.14 -23.55
C ASN A 77 -29.11 9.42 -23.35
N GLN A 78 -28.23 9.94 -22.50
CA GLN A 78 -26.96 9.28 -22.16
C GLN A 78 -27.17 7.94 -21.44
N GLN A 79 -28.14 7.86 -20.52
CA GLN A 79 -28.49 6.59 -19.87
C GLN A 79 -29.05 5.55 -20.86
N SER A 80 -29.84 6.00 -21.85
CA SER A 80 -30.36 5.10 -22.88
C SER A 80 -29.27 4.53 -23.81
N GLU A 81 -28.24 5.35 -24.15
CA GLU A 81 -27.10 4.92 -24.96
C GLU A 81 -26.18 3.95 -24.20
N GLU A 82 -25.99 4.16 -22.89
CA GLU A 82 -25.22 3.25 -22.05
C GLU A 82 -25.90 1.87 -21.88
N GLU A 83 -27.23 1.83 -21.72
CA GLU A 83 -27.99 0.57 -21.68
C GLU A 83 -27.92 -0.18 -23.02
N GLN A 84 -27.99 0.53 -24.14
CA GLN A 84 -27.88 -0.05 -25.48
C GLN A 84 -26.46 -0.61 -25.75
N PHE A 85 -25.43 0.08 -25.27
CA PHE A 85 -24.04 -0.35 -25.36
C PHE A 85 -23.75 -1.59 -24.50
N CYS A 86 -24.34 -1.68 -23.30
CA CYS A 86 -24.23 -2.86 -22.44
C CYS A 86 -24.88 -4.10 -23.07
N LEU A 87 -26.04 -3.94 -23.71
CA LEU A 87 -26.72 -5.03 -24.43
C LEU A 87 -25.92 -5.53 -25.65
N GLU A 88 -25.22 -4.65 -26.37
CA GLU A 88 -24.32 -5.06 -27.47
C GLU A 88 -23.07 -5.80 -26.98
N LEU A 89 -22.54 -5.43 -25.80
CA LEU A 89 -21.41 -6.10 -25.17
C LEU A 89 -21.77 -7.52 -24.72
N ASP A 90 -22.92 -7.69 -24.06
CA ASP A 90 -23.40 -9.00 -23.62
C ASP A 90 -23.70 -9.94 -24.80
N ALA A 91 -24.18 -9.40 -25.93
CA ALA A 91 -24.39 -10.16 -27.16
C ALA A 91 -23.06 -10.64 -27.81
N LYS A 92 -22.02 -9.79 -27.77
CA LYS A 92 -20.68 -10.16 -28.28
C LYS A 92 -19.98 -11.18 -27.39
N ASP A 93 -20.11 -11.07 -26.07
CA ASP A 93 -19.54 -12.03 -25.13
C ASP A 93 -20.24 -13.39 -25.23
N SER A 94 -21.55 -13.42 -25.49
CA SER A 94 -22.30 -14.65 -25.74
C SER A 94 -21.87 -15.35 -27.04
N GLN A 95 -21.62 -14.60 -28.12
CA GLN A 95 -21.08 -15.17 -29.38
C GLN A 95 -19.65 -15.71 -29.21
N LEU A 96 -18.82 -15.04 -28.41
CA LEU A 96 -17.46 -15.49 -28.12
C LEU A 96 -17.45 -16.80 -27.31
N LEU A 97 -18.36 -16.92 -26.34
CA LEU A 97 -18.53 -18.16 -25.57
C LEU A 97 -19.01 -19.33 -26.43
N GLU A 98 -19.89 -19.08 -27.39
CA GLU A 98 -20.38 -20.10 -28.32
C GLU A 98 -19.28 -20.57 -29.32
N GLN A 99 -18.36 -19.66 -29.70
CA GLN A 99 -17.18 -20.00 -30.50
C GLN A 99 -16.15 -20.82 -29.70
N LEU A 100 -15.90 -20.46 -28.44
CA LEU A 100 -14.97 -21.17 -27.57
C LEU A 100 -15.47 -22.58 -27.21
N GLN A 101 -16.78 -22.76 -27.03
CA GLN A 101 -17.38 -24.08 -26.81
C GLN A 101 -17.26 -24.99 -28.04
N LYS A 102 -17.39 -24.44 -29.27
CA LYS A 102 -17.14 -25.19 -30.51
C LYS A 102 -15.68 -25.60 -30.68
N GLU A 103 -14.73 -24.76 -30.27
CA GLU A 103 -13.30 -25.11 -30.31
C GLU A 103 -12.92 -26.17 -29.27
N GLU A 104 -13.58 -26.21 -28.11
CA GLU A 104 -13.41 -27.29 -27.12
C GLU A 104 -14.01 -28.63 -27.56
N GLU A 105 -15.16 -28.63 -28.26
CA GLU A 105 -15.76 -29.84 -28.84
C GLU A 105 -14.91 -30.41 -30.00
N ASP A 106 -14.30 -29.56 -30.82
CA ASP A 106 -13.39 -29.99 -31.90
C ASP A 106 -12.01 -30.47 -31.38
N ALA A 107 -11.54 -29.95 -30.24
CA ALA A 107 -10.29 -30.38 -29.62
C ALA A 107 -10.43 -31.73 -28.91
N THR A 108 -11.58 -32.03 -28.32
CA THR A 108 -11.84 -33.30 -27.62
C THR A 108 -12.12 -34.48 -28.56
N ALA A 109 -12.40 -34.23 -29.84
CA ALA A 109 -12.57 -35.26 -30.87
C ALA A 109 -11.25 -35.76 -31.51
N LYS A 110 -10.09 -35.12 -31.24
CA LYS A 110 -8.80 -35.43 -31.90
C LYS A 110 -7.76 -36.15 -31.04
N ASP A 111 -7.99 -36.38 -29.75
CA ASP A 111 -6.97 -36.89 -28.82
C ASP A 111 -7.14 -38.36 -28.40
N TYR A 112 -7.77 -39.19 -29.26
CA TYR A 112 -7.70 -40.65 -29.19
C TYR A 112 -6.85 -41.23 -30.33
N SER A 113 -5.57 -40.88 -30.38
CA SER A 113 -4.56 -41.74 -31.00
C SER A 113 -3.14 -41.34 -30.61
N GLN A 114 -2.40 -42.33 -30.11
CA GLN A 114 -0.93 -42.43 -30.01
C GLN A 114 -0.30 -42.22 -28.61
N GLU A 115 -0.03 -43.37 -27.98
CA GLU A 115 1.03 -43.60 -26.99
C GLU A 115 2.43 -43.47 -27.64
N GLU A 116 3.42 -42.93 -26.92
CA GLU A 116 4.65 -43.64 -26.50
C GLU A 116 5.83 -42.70 -26.11
N HIS A 117 6.57 -43.15 -25.08
CA HIS A 117 7.99 -42.90 -24.74
C HIS A 117 8.47 -41.50 -24.28
N VAL A 118 9.43 -41.28 -23.36
CA VAL A 118 10.02 -41.92 -22.16
C VAL A 118 11.20 -40.99 -21.74
N SER A 119 11.33 -40.67 -20.44
CA SER A 119 12.56 -40.24 -19.70
C SER A 119 13.27 -38.90 -20.12
N ASP A 120 13.96 -38.10 -19.29
CA ASP A 120 14.73 -38.38 -18.07
C ASP A 120 15.21 -37.06 -17.37
N LEU A 121 15.50 -37.14 -16.06
CA LEU A 121 16.53 -36.43 -15.25
C LEU A 121 16.40 -34.92 -14.83
N GLN A 122 16.22 -34.71 -13.51
CA GLN A 122 16.69 -33.55 -12.69
C GLN A 122 18.16 -33.80 -12.20
N PRO A 123 18.82 -33.05 -11.25
CA PRO A 123 18.54 -31.79 -10.52
C PRO A 123 19.78 -30.85 -10.27
N ASN A 124 19.59 -29.73 -9.54
CA ASN A 124 20.46 -29.07 -8.51
C ASN A 124 19.99 -27.60 -8.35
N VAL A 125 19.51 -27.00 -7.24
CA VAL A 125 19.73 -27.00 -5.77
C VAL A 125 20.98 -26.24 -5.27
N GLU A 126 20.72 -25.37 -4.28
CA GLU A 126 21.54 -24.58 -3.33
C GLU A 126 21.84 -23.11 -3.72
N GLU A 127 21.63 -22.02 -2.95
CA GLU A 127 21.30 -21.61 -1.55
C GLU A 127 22.36 -20.55 -1.11
N VAL A 128 21.98 -19.32 -0.73
CA VAL A 128 22.74 -18.45 0.19
C VAL A 128 21.78 -17.55 1.00
N ILE A 129 22.12 -17.41 2.28
CA ILE A 129 21.33 -17.04 3.46
C ILE A 129 21.42 -15.54 3.85
N LEU A 130 20.32 -15.08 4.46
CA LEU A 130 20.04 -13.99 5.43
C LEU A 130 21.18 -13.12 6.01
N LYS A 131 20.82 -11.83 6.21
CA LYS A 131 20.77 -11.04 7.49
C LYS A 131 20.69 -9.55 7.12
N SER A 132 20.04 -8.61 7.77
CA SER A 132 19.17 -8.48 8.96
C SER A 132 18.90 -6.97 9.07
N PHE A 133 17.70 -6.51 9.46
CA PHE A 133 17.52 -5.39 10.41
C PHE A 133 16.03 -5.24 10.72
N ASP A 134 15.69 -5.61 11.95
CA ASP A 134 14.44 -5.28 12.63
C ASP A 134 14.48 -3.81 13.07
N GLU A 135 13.35 -3.12 12.97
CA GLU A 135 12.91 -2.16 13.98
C GLU A 135 11.39 -1.95 13.84
N GLU A 136 10.65 -2.63 14.71
CA GLU A 136 9.25 -2.33 15.03
C GLU A 136 9.20 -1.11 15.95
N VAL A 137 8.39 -0.10 15.60
CA VAL A 137 7.84 0.86 16.57
C VAL A 137 6.35 0.98 16.31
N SER A 138 5.58 0.65 17.34
CA SER A 138 4.12 0.67 17.37
C SER A 138 3.57 2.02 17.85
N LEU A 139 2.59 2.51 17.07
CA LEU A 139 1.29 3.07 17.41
C LEU A 139 1.09 4.30 18.33
N SER A 140 0.23 5.17 17.77
CA SER A 140 -0.77 6.08 18.34
C SER A 140 -0.30 7.29 19.14
N ASP A 141 -0.52 8.48 18.55
CA ASP A 141 -1.43 9.46 19.15
C ASP A 141 -2.18 10.22 18.04
N GLU A 142 -3.49 10.27 18.22
CA GLU A 142 -4.49 10.99 17.45
C GLU A 142 -4.76 12.34 18.13
N ILE A 143 -5.09 13.35 17.32
CA ILE A 143 -5.82 14.61 17.62
C ILE A 143 -5.03 15.92 17.47
N SER A 144 -5.69 16.79 16.69
CA SER A 144 -5.50 18.23 16.39
C SER A 144 -4.60 18.53 15.18
N SER A 145 -5.03 19.23 14.14
CA SER A 145 -6.33 19.83 13.81
C SER A 145 -6.27 20.33 12.37
N GLU A 146 -7.27 19.95 11.57
CA GLU A 146 -7.91 20.74 10.50
C GLU A 146 -7.02 21.71 9.70
N SER A 147 -6.36 21.22 8.65
CA SER A 147 -5.94 22.07 7.50
C SER A 147 -5.68 21.30 6.19
N SER A 148 -6.06 20.02 6.11
CA SER A 148 -5.66 19.14 4.99
C SER A 148 -6.82 18.46 4.26
N LEU A 149 -8.01 19.08 4.24
CA LEU A 149 -9.19 18.52 3.56
C LEU A 149 -9.52 19.18 2.21
N GLU A 150 -8.84 20.25 1.83
CA GLU A 150 -8.86 20.78 0.45
C GLU A 150 -7.68 20.16 -0.32
N ASN A 151 -7.85 19.84 -1.61
CA ASN A 151 -6.91 19.14 -2.53
C ASN A 151 -6.90 17.61 -2.56
N LYS A 152 -8.01 16.92 -2.24
CA LYS A 152 -8.15 15.47 -2.54
C LYS A 152 -8.87 15.14 -3.86
N GLN A 153 -9.41 16.12 -4.59
CA GLN A 153 -10.33 15.85 -5.71
C GLN A 153 -9.72 15.85 -7.13
N GLU A 154 -8.49 16.30 -7.40
CA GLU A 154 -8.09 16.60 -8.79
C GLU A 154 -7.29 15.55 -9.58
N TYR A 155 -6.81 14.43 -9.01
CA TYR A 155 -5.96 13.47 -9.76
C TYR A 155 -6.59 12.09 -9.98
N SER A 156 -7.93 11.99 -9.94
CA SER A 156 -8.69 10.75 -10.16
C SER A 156 -8.59 10.21 -11.60
N TYR A 157 -8.18 11.06 -12.55
CA TYR A 157 -8.30 10.81 -14.00
C TYR A 157 -7.24 9.87 -14.60
N PHE A 158 -6.13 9.58 -13.89
CA PHE A 158 -5.17 8.59 -14.35
C PHE A 158 -5.68 7.15 -14.10
N SER A 159 -6.57 6.67 -14.97
CA SER A 159 -7.03 5.28 -14.96
C SER A 159 -5.86 4.33 -15.23
N ALA A 160 -5.50 3.56 -14.22
CA ALA A 160 -4.27 2.78 -14.13
C ALA A 160 -4.28 1.50 -14.99
N LYS A 161 -4.32 1.60 -16.32
CA LYS A 161 -4.33 0.42 -17.22
C LYS A 161 -2.96 -0.03 -17.77
N ASN A 162 -1.87 0.69 -17.53
CA ASN A 162 -0.58 0.35 -18.16
C ASN A 162 0.33 -0.60 -17.34
N LYS A 163 0.50 -1.83 -17.86
CA LYS A 163 1.45 -2.86 -17.39
C LYS A 163 2.90 -2.50 -17.80
N CYS A 164 3.60 -1.65 -17.05
CA CYS A 164 5.06 -1.49 -17.22
C CYS A 164 5.79 -2.74 -16.67
N ARG A 165 6.54 -3.50 -17.48
CA ARG A 165 7.38 -4.62 -16.99
C ARG A 165 8.66 -4.07 -16.38
N PHE A 166 9.02 -4.54 -15.19
CA PHE A 166 10.27 -4.15 -14.54
C PHE A 166 11.42 -4.95 -15.17
N ASN A 167 12.37 -4.26 -15.80
CA ASN A 167 13.65 -4.86 -16.20
C ASN A 167 14.70 -4.47 -15.17
N PHE A 168 15.17 -5.44 -14.39
CA PHE A 168 16.41 -5.31 -13.63
C PHE A 168 17.56 -5.20 -14.65
N GLY A 169 18.16 -4.01 -14.78
CA GLY A 169 19.44 -3.82 -15.48
C GLY A 169 19.51 -2.72 -16.54
N ARG A 170 18.40 -2.16 -17.04
CA ARG A 170 18.42 -1.06 -18.03
C ARG A 170 17.25 -0.10 -17.84
N SER A 171 17.53 1.15 -17.44
CA SER A 171 16.53 2.22 -17.40
C SER A 171 16.63 3.08 -18.66
N TYR A 172 15.52 3.25 -19.35
CA TYR A 172 15.43 4.13 -20.51
C TYR A 172 14.69 5.40 -20.13
N PHE A 173 15.19 6.53 -20.61
CA PHE A 173 14.58 7.85 -20.47
C PHE A 173 14.10 8.28 -21.85
N LEU A 174 12.91 8.87 -21.90
CA LEU A 174 12.36 9.48 -23.10
C LEU A 174 12.04 10.92 -22.76
N ALA A 175 12.80 11.85 -23.31
CA ALA A 175 12.44 13.25 -23.27
C ALA A 175 11.32 13.51 -24.28
N LEU A 176 10.31 14.24 -23.85
CA LEU A 176 9.25 14.79 -24.68
C LEU A 176 9.23 16.29 -24.49
N ASP A 177 9.84 16.99 -25.44
CA ASP A 177 9.79 18.44 -25.56
C ASP A 177 8.56 18.83 -26.36
N ILE A 178 7.55 19.37 -25.69
CA ILE A 178 6.31 19.82 -26.31
C ILE A 178 6.45 21.32 -26.58
N GLY A 179 6.90 21.66 -27.78
CA GLY A 179 6.94 23.03 -28.27
C GLY A 179 5.61 23.44 -28.90
N HIS A 180 5.56 24.67 -29.41
CA HIS A 180 4.37 25.19 -30.09
C HIS A 180 4.16 24.58 -31.49
N HIS A 181 5.23 24.46 -32.28
CA HIS A 181 5.17 23.92 -33.65
C HIS A 181 5.42 22.42 -33.73
N SER A 182 6.13 21.86 -32.76
CA SER A 182 6.56 20.46 -32.83
C SER A 182 6.70 19.82 -31.46
N LEU A 183 6.42 18.52 -31.41
CA LEU A 183 6.78 17.64 -30.33
C LEU A 183 8.09 16.94 -30.72
N LYS A 184 9.13 17.17 -29.94
CA LYS A 184 10.45 16.56 -30.16
C LYS A 184 10.71 15.53 -29.10
N TYR A 185 11.34 14.43 -29.48
CA TYR A 185 11.67 13.39 -28.54
C TYR A 185 13.10 12.90 -28.69
N VAL A 186 13.71 12.53 -27.56
CA VAL A 186 15.04 11.92 -27.50
C VAL A 186 14.99 10.77 -26.51
N LYS A 187 15.32 9.56 -26.98
CA LYS A 187 15.38 8.34 -26.19
C LYS A 187 16.82 8.04 -25.82
N VAL A 188 17.08 7.91 -24.52
CA VAL A 188 18.40 7.58 -23.98
C VAL A 188 18.32 6.30 -23.16
N ARG A 189 19.31 5.42 -23.37
CA ARG A 189 19.57 4.30 -22.48
C ARG A 189 20.61 4.72 -21.43
N LYS A 190 20.23 4.72 -20.15
CA LYS A 190 21.11 5.08 -19.05
C LYS A 190 22.12 3.96 -18.73
N HIS A 191 23.36 4.34 -18.49
CA HIS A 191 24.46 3.50 -18.00
C HIS A 191 25.22 4.22 -16.88
N GLY A 192 24.93 3.86 -15.62
CA GLY A 192 25.48 4.57 -14.47
C GLY A 192 25.05 6.04 -14.47
N GLU A 193 26.01 6.97 -14.50
CA GLU A 193 25.77 8.43 -14.58
C GLU A 193 25.79 8.98 -16.02
N SER A 194 26.07 8.11 -16.98
CA SER A 194 26.10 8.40 -18.42
C SER A 194 24.87 7.80 -19.12
N GLY A 195 24.69 8.13 -20.40
CA GLY A 195 23.64 7.58 -21.21
C GLY A 195 24.02 7.60 -22.68
N VAL A 196 23.35 6.78 -23.48
CA VAL A 196 23.56 6.69 -24.93
C VAL A 196 22.24 6.99 -25.63
N ILE A 197 22.25 7.93 -26.58
CA ILE A 197 21.07 8.27 -27.40
C ILE A 197 20.84 7.13 -28.38
N GLU A 198 19.63 6.56 -28.38
CA GLU A 198 19.26 5.42 -29.24
C GLU A 198 18.16 5.74 -30.25
N ASN A 199 17.41 6.81 -30.02
CA ASN A 199 16.35 7.23 -30.94
C ASN A 199 16.06 8.71 -30.71
N PHE A 200 15.63 9.41 -31.76
CA PHE A 200 15.15 10.78 -31.68
C PHE A 200 14.16 11.01 -32.82
N GLY A 201 13.36 12.06 -32.71
CA GLY A 201 12.47 12.47 -33.77
C GLY A 201 11.76 13.76 -33.45
N ILE A 202 11.15 14.33 -34.48
CA ILE A 202 10.44 15.61 -34.44
C ILE A 202 9.13 15.41 -35.17
N VAL A 203 8.04 15.55 -34.44
CA VAL A 203 6.67 15.40 -34.93
C VAL A 203 6.06 16.79 -34.99
N GLN A 204 5.69 17.24 -36.20
CA GLN A 204 5.01 18.53 -36.34
C GLN A 204 3.62 18.48 -35.71
N LEU A 205 3.26 19.57 -35.02
CA LEU A 205 1.96 19.79 -34.41
C LEU A 205 1.14 20.70 -35.31
N SER A 206 -0.12 20.34 -35.49
CA SER A 206 -1.16 21.19 -36.09
C SER A 206 -1.52 22.29 -35.11
N ALA A 207 -1.38 23.55 -35.51
CA ALA A 207 -1.69 24.71 -34.67
C ALA A 207 -3.18 24.74 -34.25
N ASP A 208 -4.06 24.20 -35.08
CA ASP A 208 -5.53 24.30 -34.91
C ASP A 208 -6.11 23.25 -33.94
N GLU A 209 -5.35 22.22 -33.57
CA GLU A 209 -5.87 21.06 -32.83
C GLU A 209 -5.49 21.05 -31.34
N GLY A 210 -4.79 22.08 -30.83
CA GLY A 210 -4.53 22.30 -29.41
C GLY A 210 -4.00 21.07 -28.66
N GLU A 211 -4.73 20.63 -27.62
CA GLU A 211 -4.39 19.43 -26.84
C GLU A 211 -4.45 18.13 -27.66
N ASP A 212 -5.36 18.04 -28.63
CA ASP A 212 -5.59 16.81 -29.40
C ASP A 212 -4.48 16.57 -30.43
N ALA A 213 -3.87 17.65 -30.97
CA ALA A 213 -2.62 17.58 -31.73
C ALA A 213 -1.51 16.90 -30.92
N ILE A 214 -1.35 17.27 -29.65
CA ILE A 214 -0.34 16.69 -28.77
C ILE A 214 -0.64 15.20 -28.55
N VAL A 215 -1.90 14.82 -28.31
CA VAL A 215 -2.29 13.41 -28.15
C VAL A 215 -2.01 12.61 -29.44
N ALA A 216 -2.29 13.18 -30.61
CA ALA A 216 -1.99 12.56 -31.90
C ALA A 216 -0.48 12.39 -32.11
N ALA A 217 0.32 13.39 -31.73
CA ALA A 217 1.77 13.31 -31.78
C ALA A 217 2.32 12.24 -30.80
N LEU A 218 1.79 12.16 -29.58
CA LEU A 218 2.15 11.11 -28.61
C LEU A 218 1.85 9.71 -29.14
N LYS A 219 0.74 9.51 -29.87
CA LYS A 219 0.43 8.25 -30.57
C LYS A 219 1.46 7.93 -31.65
N LYS A 220 1.91 8.92 -32.44
CA LYS A 220 2.99 8.74 -33.44
C LYS A 220 4.30 8.31 -32.76
N VAL A 221 4.71 9.00 -31.70
CA VAL A 221 5.92 8.64 -30.92
C VAL A 221 5.79 7.25 -30.30
N GLN A 222 4.60 6.85 -29.86
CA GLN A 222 4.37 5.51 -29.31
C GLN A 222 4.65 4.39 -30.31
N ASN A 223 4.26 4.60 -31.57
CA ASN A 223 4.47 3.65 -32.65
C ASN A 223 5.96 3.50 -32.98
N GLU A 224 6.74 4.58 -32.84
CA GLU A 224 8.18 4.59 -33.14
C GLU A 224 9.03 4.03 -32.00
N VAL A 225 8.76 4.42 -30.75
CA VAL A 225 9.72 4.24 -29.63
C VAL A 225 9.35 3.11 -28.67
N LYS A 226 8.12 2.57 -28.74
CA LYS A 226 7.50 1.64 -27.77
C LYS A 226 7.62 2.14 -26.33
N LEU A 227 6.62 2.88 -25.86
CA LEU A 227 6.64 3.57 -24.55
C LEU A 227 6.65 2.66 -23.30
N LYS A 228 6.50 1.34 -23.47
CA LYS A 228 6.45 0.41 -22.33
C LYS A 228 7.79 0.42 -21.58
N SER A 229 7.74 0.73 -20.28
CA SER A 229 8.89 0.75 -19.37
C SER A 229 9.90 1.88 -19.61
N LEU A 230 9.47 3.00 -20.21
CA LEU A 230 10.26 4.23 -20.32
C LEU A 230 9.93 5.21 -19.19
N LYS A 231 10.94 5.91 -18.69
CA LYS A 231 10.77 7.08 -17.82
C LYS A 231 10.62 8.32 -18.70
N ILE A 232 9.42 8.87 -18.77
CA ILE A 232 9.16 10.06 -19.59
C ILE A 232 9.52 11.31 -18.80
N VAL A 233 10.34 12.17 -19.40
CA VAL A 233 10.73 13.47 -18.86
C VAL A 233 10.17 14.53 -19.80
N THR A 234 9.55 15.57 -19.25
CA THR A 234 9.00 16.67 -20.05
C THR A 234 9.26 18.00 -19.36
N SER A 235 9.18 19.09 -20.13
CA SER A 235 9.45 20.45 -19.68
C SER A 235 8.19 21.29 -19.60
N LEU A 236 8.19 22.18 -18.60
CA LEU A 236 7.17 23.20 -18.43
C LEU A 236 7.71 24.56 -18.90
N TYR A 237 6.82 25.34 -19.51
CA TYR A 237 7.07 26.66 -20.07
C TYR A 237 6.03 27.64 -19.52
N GLY A 238 6.34 28.94 -19.46
CA GLY A 238 5.37 29.95 -19.03
C GLY A 238 5.92 30.99 -18.07
N LEU A 239 5.34 32.19 -18.13
CA LEU A 239 5.62 33.30 -17.20
C LEU A 239 5.25 32.95 -15.76
N GLU A 240 4.32 32.02 -15.56
CA GLU A 240 3.91 31.51 -14.25
C GLU A 240 4.88 30.46 -13.68
N VAL A 241 5.89 30.05 -14.46
CA VAL A 241 6.95 29.14 -14.01
C VAL A 241 8.14 29.96 -13.54
N ASN A 242 8.36 29.96 -12.23
CA ASN A 242 9.36 30.78 -11.58
C ASN A 242 10.49 29.93 -10.99
N LEU A 243 11.71 30.44 -11.08
CA LEU A 243 12.91 29.81 -10.55
C LEU A 243 13.74 30.84 -9.82
N LYS A 244 14.22 30.47 -8.63
CA LYS A 244 15.02 31.37 -7.79
C LYS A 244 16.01 30.60 -6.94
N ARG A 245 17.24 31.10 -6.87
CA ARG A 245 18.24 30.61 -5.93
C ARG A 245 18.09 31.32 -4.59
N ILE A 246 18.04 30.54 -3.52
CA ILE A 246 17.99 31.03 -2.14
C ILE A 246 19.08 30.35 -1.31
N SER A 247 19.45 30.97 -0.20
CA SER A 247 20.36 30.38 0.79
C SER A 247 19.60 30.27 2.11
N LEU A 248 19.48 29.04 2.61
CA LEU A 248 18.84 28.74 3.89
C LEU A 248 19.85 28.06 4.81
N PRO A 249 19.75 28.20 6.14
CA PRO A 249 20.60 27.44 7.05
C PRO A 249 20.44 25.94 6.82
N THR A 250 21.46 25.15 7.16
CA THR A 250 21.40 23.69 7.10
C THR A 250 20.31 23.18 8.06
N LEU A 251 19.25 22.60 7.50
CA LEU A 251 18.07 22.08 8.21
C LEU A 251 17.84 20.60 7.90
N THR A 252 17.05 19.91 8.70
CA THR A 252 16.63 18.52 8.36
C THR A 252 15.70 18.51 7.15
N GLY A 253 15.54 17.36 6.47
CA GLY A 253 14.78 17.30 5.22
C GLY A 253 13.30 17.72 5.32
N LYS A 254 12.66 17.54 6.48
CA LYS A 254 11.28 18.01 6.72
C LYS A 254 11.23 19.53 6.93
N GLU A 255 12.08 20.04 7.84
CA GLU A 255 12.18 21.47 8.13
C GLU A 255 12.60 22.28 6.89
N LEU A 256 13.52 21.73 6.09
CA LEU A 256 13.97 22.36 4.85
C LEU A 256 12.82 22.49 3.84
N LYS A 257 11.99 21.45 3.70
CA LYS A 257 10.82 21.49 2.80
C LYS A 257 9.81 22.54 3.23
N GLU A 258 9.55 22.66 4.53
CA GLU A 258 8.64 23.69 5.07
C GLU A 258 9.22 25.11 4.89
N ALA A 259 10.51 25.29 5.17
CA ALA A 259 11.20 26.57 4.99
C ALA A 259 11.22 27.03 3.53
N VAL A 260 11.47 26.11 2.59
CA VAL A 260 11.38 26.37 1.16
C VAL A 260 9.96 26.76 0.77
N GLY A 261 8.94 26.00 1.20
CA GLY A 261 7.54 26.32 0.90
C GLY A 261 7.10 27.69 1.43
N TRP A 262 7.56 28.08 2.62
CA TRP A 262 7.30 29.41 3.18
C TRP A 262 8.03 30.51 2.41
N THR A 263 9.27 30.27 2.00
CA THR A 263 10.06 31.21 1.19
C THR A 263 9.44 31.40 -0.19
N ALA A 264 8.95 30.33 -0.81
CA ALA A 264 8.25 30.36 -2.09
C ALA A 264 7.03 31.29 -2.03
N ARG A 265 6.16 31.13 -1.02
CA ARG A 265 4.97 31.97 -0.82
C ARG A 265 5.26 33.46 -0.64
N LYS A 266 6.47 33.79 -0.16
CA LYS A 266 6.90 35.18 -0.01
C LYS A 266 7.51 35.78 -1.25
N GLN A 267 8.19 34.95 -2.05
CA GLN A 267 9.00 35.42 -3.17
C GLN A 267 8.30 35.33 -4.51
N PHE A 268 7.38 34.37 -4.66
CA PHE A 268 6.57 34.22 -5.85
C PHE A 268 5.21 34.86 -5.60
N VAL A 269 4.86 35.83 -6.42
CA VAL A 269 3.52 36.41 -6.46
C VAL A 269 2.64 35.39 -7.16
N LEU A 270 2.10 34.47 -6.38
CA LEU A 270 1.18 33.44 -6.85
C LEU A 270 -0.22 34.01 -6.58
N GLU A 271 -0.82 34.61 -7.61
CA GLU A 271 -2.17 35.16 -7.55
C GLU A 271 -3.16 34.04 -7.28
N GLU A 272 -3.76 34.01 -6.08
CA GLU A 272 -4.90 33.20 -5.56
C GLU A 272 -4.95 31.69 -5.87
N THR A 273 -4.02 31.17 -6.66
CA THR A 273 -3.97 29.81 -7.15
C THR A 273 -2.92 29.04 -6.37
N PRO A 274 -3.22 27.80 -5.96
CA PRO A 274 -2.23 26.94 -5.34
C PRO A 274 -1.06 26.72 -6.31
N ALA A 275 0.16 26.68 -5.78
CA ALA A 275 1.36 26.49 -6.56
C ALA A 275 2.10 25.23 -6.14
N VAL A 276 2.59 24.50 -7.14
CA VAL A 276 3.49 23.37 -6.94
C VAL A 276 4.89 23.93 -6.79
N VAL A 277 5.53 23.64 -5.66
CA VAL A 277 6.89 24.06 -5.34
C VAL A 277 7.76 22.82 -5.14
N ASP A 278 8.92 22.78 -5.79
CA ASP A 278 9.97 21.81 -5.50
C ASP A 278 11.34 22.50 -5.47
N TYR A 279 12.35 21.79 -4.97
CA TYR A 279 13.69 22.34 -4.84
C TYR A 279 14.80 21.32 -5.04
N GLN A 280 15.99 21.83 -5.31
CA GLN A 280 17.22 21.06 -5.35
C GLN A 280 18.30 21.80 -4.57
N ILE A 281 19.04 21.10 -3.72
CA ILE A 281 20.25 21.62 -3.10
C ILE A 281 21.35 21.63 -4.17
N VAL A 282 21.86 22.81 -4.51
CA VAL A 282 22.87 23.03 -5.56
C VAL A 282 24.26 23.32 -4.99
N GLY A 283 24.36 23.52 -3.67
CA GLY A 283 25.62 23.71 -2.99
C GLY A 283 25.47 23.91 -1.48
N GLN A 284 26.60 24.12 -0.83
CA GLN A 284 26.69 24.52 0.57
C GLN A 284 27.61 25.73 0.67
N SER A 285 27.23 26.69 1.50
CA SER A 285 28.01 27.90 1.78
C SER A 285 28.10 28.11 3.28
N VAL A 286 29.15 28.78 3.76
CA VAL A 286 29.29 29.15 5.18
C VAL A 286 29.06 30.65 5.29
N GLN A 287 28.01 31.06 5.99
CA GLN A 287 27.71 32.47 6.25
C GLN A 287 27.77 32.73 7.75
N LYS A 288 28.62 33.68 8.17
CA LYS A 288 28.75 34.10 9.58
C LYS A 288 28.82 32.91 10.56
N THR A 289 29.66 31.91 10.26
CA THR A 289 29.88 30.67 11.05
C THR A 289 28.76 29.61 11.05
N VAL A 290 27.67 29.84 10.31
CA VAL A 290 26.60 28.85 10.13
C VAL A 290 26.70 28.25 8.74
N GLU A 291 26.53 26.93 8.64
CA GLU A 291 26.42 26.26 7.35
C GLU A 291 25.04 26.52 6.74
N HIS A 292 25.03 26.84 5.46
CA HIS A 292 23.85 27.10 4.66
C HIS A 292 23.80 26.14 3.47
N HIS A 293 22.59 25.74 3.10
CA HIS A 293 22.31 25.14 1.81
C HIS A 293 21.99 26.22 0.79
N ASP A 294 22.68 26.17 -0.34
CA ASP A 294 22.29 26.90 -1.54
C ASP A 294 21.27 26.05 -2.29
N ILE A 295 20.08 26.61 -2.49
CA ILE A 295 18.90 25.89 -2.97
C ILE A 295 18.40 26.56 -4.23
N LEU A 296 18.21 25.76 -5.27
CA LEU A 296 17.45 26.12 -6.45
C LEU A 296 15.98 25.76 -6.17
N MET A 297 15.15 26.77 -5.98
CA MET A 297 13.71 26.63 -5.79
C MET A 297 13.00 26.88 -7.12
N VAL A 298 12.03 26.04 -7.44
CA VAL A 298 11.15 26.20 -8.59
C VAL A 298 9.70 26.19 -8.14
N ALA A 299 8.87 27.00 -8.79
CA ALA A 299 7.44 27.04 -8.56
C ALA A 299 6.69 27.20 -9.87
N ALA A 300 5.52 26.58 -9.96
CA ALA A 300 4.55 26.83 -11.01
C ALA A 300 3.14 26.77 -10.41
N THR A 301 2.22 27.54 -10.98
CA THR A 301 0.79 27.45 -10.66
C THR A 301 0.26 26.06 -11.00
N GLU A 302 -0.69 25.57 -10.20
CA GLU A 302 -1.34 24.28 -10.50
C GLU A 302 -2.07 24.31 -11.85
N THR A 303 -2.57 25.48 -12.28
CA THR A 303 -3.21 25.70 -13.59
C THR A 303 -2.29 25.32 -14.75
N VAL A 304 -1.06 25.82 -14.76
CA VAL A 304 -0.08 25.56 -15.82
C VAL A 304 0.43 24.11 -15.76
N VAL A 305 0.64 23.56 -14.56
CA VAL A 305 1.02 22.15 -14.39
C VAL A 305 -0.09 21.23 -14.91
N ASN A 306 -1.34 21.45 -14.51
CA ASN A 306 -2.47 20.63 -14.92
C ASN A 306 -2.74 20.75 -16.43
N SER A 307 -2.70 21.96 -16.99
CA SER A 307 -2.84 22.17 -18.44
C SER A 307 -1.79 21.39 -19.23
N HIS A 308 -0.53 21.36 -18.76
CA HIS A 308 0.53 20.56 -19.39
C HIS A 308 0.31 19.05 -19.26
N LEU A 309 -0.31 18.59 -18.16
CA LEU A 309 -0.56 17.17 -17.90
C LEU A 309 -1.81 16.62 -18.62
N ARG A 310 -2.79 17.45 -19.00
CA ARG A 310 -4.02 17.02 -19.67
C ARG A 310 -3.81 16.15 -20.92
N PRO A 311 -2.91 16.48 -21.88
CA PRO A 311 -2.66 15.60 -23.02
C PRO A 311 -2.10 14.23 -22.62
N PHE A 312 -1.29 14.18 -21.56
CA PHE A 312 -0.76 12.93 -21.00
C PHE A 312 -1.84 12.09 -20.33
N GLU A 313 -2.81 12.74 -19.67
CA GLU A 313 -4.01 12.10 -19.10
C GLU A 313 -4.88 11.47 -20.19
N LYS A 314 -5.24 12.24 -21.24
CA LYS A 314 -5.97 11.74 -22.42
C LYS A 314 -5.25 10.55 -23.07
N PHE A 315 -3.92 10.56 -23.06
CA PHE A 315 -3.08 9.49 -23.59
C PHE A 315 -2.85 8.32 -22.59
N ASN A 316 -3.41 8.39 -21.38
CA ASN A 316 -3.25 7.40 -20.30
C ASN A 316 -1.79 7.12 -19.89
N PHE A 317 -0.96 8.16 -19.85
CA PHE A 317 0.46 8.05 -19.50
C PHE A 317 0.86 9.08 -18.45
N VAL A 318 1.52 8.66 -17.35
CA VAL A 318 2.01 9.59 -16.32
C VAL A 318 3.49 9.89 -16.58
N PRO A 319 3.90 11.16 -16.78
CA PRO A 319 5.31 11.51 -16.86
C PRO A 319 6.06 11.11 -15.57
N HIS A 320 7.32 10.73 -15.70
CA HIS A 320 8.20 10.44 -14.56
C HIS A 320 8.69 11.74 -13.90
N LYS A 321 8.91 12.78 -14.71
CA LYS A 321 9.46 14.05 -14.26
C LYS A 321 8.96 15.23 -15.12
N LEU A 322 8.65 16.33 -14.43
CA LEU A 322 8.28 17.62 -15.00
C LEU A 322 9.13 18.70 -14.33
N ALA A 323 9.83 19.53 -15.09
CA ALA A 323 10.61 20.64 -14.54
C ALA A 323 10.60 21.83 -15.51
N PRO A 324 10.93 23.04 -15.05
CA PRO A 324 11.07 24.20 -15.94
C PRO A 324 12.16 23.99 -17.00
N LEU A 325 11.95 24.50 -18.21
CA LEU A 325 12.96 24.44 -19.28
C LEU A 325 14.38 24.88 -18.85
N PRO A 326 14.59 25.98 -18.10
CA PRO A 326 15.92 26.41 -17.71
C PRO A 326 16.72 25.35 -16.93
N VAL A 327 16.04 24.46 -16.19
CA VAL A 327 16.68 23.33 -15.49
C VAL A 327 17.27 22.35 -16.50
N TYR A 328 16.62 22.13 -17.64
CA TYR A 328 17.10 21.23 -18.68
C TYR A 328 18.19 21.85 -19.56
N LEU A 329 18.16 23.18 -19.78
CA LEU A 329 19.31 23.90 -20.34
C LEU A 329 20.54 23.78 -19.43
N TRP A 330 20.34 23.90 -18.12
CA TRP A 330 21.40 23.69 -17.15
C TRP A 330 21.93 22.26 -17.17
N ASN A 331 21.04 21.26 -17.27
CA ASN A 331 21.45 19.86 -17.43
C ASN A 331 22.24 19.63 -18.73
N LEU A 332 21.82 20.22 -19.84
CA LEU A 332 22.55 20.16 -21.11
C LEU A 332 23.97 20.71 -20.94
N TYR A 333 24.11 21.89 -20.34
CA TYR A 333 25.41 22.51 -20.08
C TYR A 333 26.32 21.63 -19.21
N GLN A 334 25.81 21.14 -18.06
CA GLN A 334 26.59 20.30 -17.16
C GLN A 334 27.02 18.98 -17.81
N LYS A 335 26.15 18.36 -18.62
CA LYS A 335 26.42 17.06 -19.25
C LYS A 335 27.29 17.17 -20.49
N ALA A 336 27.27 18.30 -21.18
CA ALA A 336 28.20 18.56 -22.27
C ALA A 336 29.66 18.63 -21.78
N ALA A 337 29.86 18.71 -20.45
CA ALA A 337 31.16 18.82 -19.77
C ALA A 337 32.03 19.90 -20.42
N ILE A 338 31.41 21.05 -20.67
CA ILE A 338 32.07 22.22 -21.21
C ILE A 338 33.11 22.67 -20.16
N GLN A 339 34.35 22.24 -20.36
CA GLN A 339 35.51 22.69 -19.61
C GLN A 339 35.94 24.02 -20.20
N THR A 340 35.18 25.06 -19.92
CA THR A 340 35.60 26.42 -20.21
C THR A 340 36.27 26.98 -18.96
N ASP A 341 37.28 27.84 -19.15
CA ASP A 341 37.75 28.78 -18.12
C ASP A 341 36.67 29.85 -17.80
N GLU A 342 35.42 29.63 -18.26
CA GLU A 342 34.30 30.54 -18.13
C GLU A 342 33.56 30.22 -16.82
N ASP A 343 33.72 31.10 -15.84
CA ASP A 343 33.00 31.06 -14.57
C ASP A 343 31.52 31.41 -14.72
N CYS A 344 31.11 32.18 -15.75
CA CYS A 344 29.73 32.62 -15.94
C CYS A 344 29.29 32.68 -17.42
N VAL A 345 28.26 31.91 -17.77
CA VAL A 345 27.75 31.79 -19.14
C VAL A 345 26.23 31.90 -19.19
N GLY A 346 25.70 32.42 -20.30
CA GLY A 346 24.27 32.41 -20.61
C GLY A 346 23.93 31.36 -21.66
N LEU A 347 22.84 30.63 -21.49
CA LEU A 347 22.20 29.82 -22.54
C LEU A 347 20.90 30.52 -22.94
N VAL A 348 20.71 30.74 -24.24
CA VAL A 348 19.53 31.41 -24.81
C VAL A 348 18.87 30.44 -25.78
N ASP A 349 17.74 29.88 -25.37
CA ASP A 349 16.88 29.05 -26.22
C ASP A 349 15.93 29.92 -27.03
N LEU A 350 16.18 29.99 -28.33
CA LEU A 350 15.35 30.72 -29.30
C LEU A 350 14.28 29.77 -29.86
N GLY A 351 13.13 29.76 -29.21
CA GLY A 351 11.97 28.96 -29.57
C GLY A 351 11.05 29.64 -30.60
N ALA A 352 9.94 28.98 -30.94
CA ALA A 352 8.96 29.51 -31.90
C ALA A 352 8.19 30.72 -31.34
N ASN A 353 7.65 30.67 -30.13
CA ASN A 353 6.85 31.77 -29.57
C ASN A 353 7.58 32.55 -28.46
N LYS A 354 8.66 31.96 -27.94
CA LYS A 354 9.28 32.38 -26.68
C LYS A 354 10.78 32.17 -26.76
N THR A 355 11.50 33.00 -26.04
CA THR A 355 12.93 32.87 -25.82
C THR A 355 13.20 32.69 -24.34
N ALA A 356 13.92 31.63 -23.98
CA ALA A 356 14.28 31.36 -22.59
C ALA A 356 15.78 31.61 -22.37
N ILE A 357 16.11 32.32 -21.30
CA ILE A 357 17.47 32.65 -20.91
C ILE A 357 17.76 31.92 -19.59
N ALA A 358 18.89 31.23 -19.52
CA ALA A 358 19.41 30.59 -18.32
C ALA A 358 20.86 31.01 -18.10
N ILE A 359 21.17 31.65 -16.97
CA ILE A 359 22.54 32.05 -16.62
C ILE A 359 23.10 31.08 -15.59
N ILE A 360 24.25 30.52 -15.93
CA ILE A 360 24.96 29.49 -15.18
C ILE A 360 26.28 30.07 -14.71
N ARG A 361 26.53 29.99 -13.41
CA ARG A 361 27.79 30.43 -12.78
C ARG A 361 28.39 29.29 -11.98
N GLU A 362 29.69 29.01 -12.15
CA GLU A 362 30.40 27.90 -11.51
C GLU A 362 29.66 26.55 -11.70
N GLY A 363 29.10 26.34 -12.89
CA GLY A 363 28.31 25.15 -13.22
C GLY A 363 26.95 25.06 -12.52
N LYS A 364 26.46 26.12 -11.86
CA LYS A 364 25.15 26.16 -11.16
C LYS A 364 24.23 27.18 -11.81
N LEU A 365 22.96 26.81 -12.01
CA LEU A 365 21.93 27.73 -12.48
C LEU A 365 21.61 28.78 -11.40
N GLU A 366 21.77 30.06 -11.74
CA GLU A 366 21.53 31.18 -10.81
C GLU A 366 20.35 32.05 -11.19
N PHE A 367 20.12 32.22 -12.49
CA PHE A 367 19.09 33.12 -13.00
C PHE A 367 18.44 32.55 -14.25
N SER A 368 17.15 32.82 -14.41
CA SER A 368 16.43 32.53 -15.63
C SER A 368 15.40 33.62 -15.93
N ARG A 369 15.17 33.87 -17.22
CA ARG A 369 14.12 34.78 -17.69
C ARG A 369 13.48 34.23 -18.95
N GLU A 370 12.17 34.38 -19.07
CA GLU A 370 11.42 34.10 -20.30
C GLU A 370 11.06 35.43 -20.97
N ILE A 371 11.21 35.49 -22.30
CA ILE A 371 10.82 36.61 -23.15
C ILE A 371 9.72 36.10 -24.09
N SER A 372 8.59 36.80 -24.14
CA SER A 372 7.45 36.50 -25.03
C SER A 372 7.71 36.93 -26.48
N THR A 373 8.86 36.55 -27.04
CA THR A 373 9.24 36.82 -28.43
C THR A 373 10.09 35.65 -28.94
N GLY A 374 9.76 35.15 -30.12
CA GLY A 374 10.43 34.02 -30.76
C GLY A 374 10.39 34.10 -32.28
N GLY A 375 10.61 32.95 -32.93
CA GLY A 375 10.62 32.81 -34.38
C GLY A 375 9.32 33.22 -35.08
N ASN A 376 8.16 32.98 -34.46
CA ASN A 376 6.86 33.32 -35.00
C ASN A 376 6.69 34.83 -35.19
N ASP A 377 7.19 35.64 -34.25
CA ASP A 377 7.17 37.10 -34.38
C ASP A 377 8.03 37.58 -35.56
N ILE A 378 9.14 36.87 -35.82
CA ILE A 378 10.02 37.16 -36.95
C ILE A 378 9.31 36.81 -38.27
N ILE A 379 8.72 35.63 -38.35
CA ILE A 379 7.96 35.17 -39.53
C ILE A 379 6.76 36.10 -39.77
N GLU A 380 6.06 36.52 -38.72
CA GLU A 380 4.93 37.44 -38.83
C GLU A 380 5.38 38.81 -39.33
N ALA A 381 6.51 39.35 -38.87
CA ALA A 381 7.04 40.59 -39.40
C ALA A 381 7.38 40.51 -40.90
N MET A 382 7.85 39.36 -41.39
CA MET A 382 8.11 39.13 -42.82
C MET A 382 6.84 39.14 -43.70
N THR A 383 5.65 38.99 -43.11
CA THR A 383 4.38 39.16 -43.83
C THR A 383 3.99 40.63 -44.01
N GLY A 384 4.84 41.57 -43.57
CA GLY A 384 4.68 42.99 -43.84
C GLY A 384 4.77 43.32 -45.35
N THR A 385 4.23 44.47 -45.73
CA THR A 385 4.28 44.93 -47.13
C THR A 385 5.65 45.53 -47.45
N VAL A 386 6.26 45.04 -48.53
CA VAL A 386 7.50 45.58 -49.11
C VAL A 386 7.18 46.19 -50.47
N PHE A 387 7.81 47.31 -50.82
CA PHE A 387 7.66 47.94 -52.13
C PHE A 387 8.92 47.70 -52.96
N TYR A 388 8.84 46.83 -53.96
CA TYR A 388 9.92 46.59 -54.91
C TYR A 388 9.49 47.07 -56.29
N GLU A 389 10.32 47.91 -56.93
CA GLU A 389 10.01 48.56 -58.22
C GLU A 389 8.64 49.28 -58.26
N GLY A 390 8.18 49.80 -57.13
CA GLY A 390 6.91 50.52 -57.00
C GLY A 390 5.67 49.61 -56.88
N VAL A 391 5.86 48.29 -56.78
CA VAL A 391 4.77 47.33 -56.59
C VAL A 391 4.76 46.86 -55.13
N PRO A 392 3.60 46.95 -54.43
CA PRO A 392 3.48 46.37 -53.10
C PRO A 392 3.46 44.85 -53.20
N TYR A 393 4.26 44.20 -52.37
CA TYR A 393 4.32 42.76 -52.24
C TYR A 393 4.16 42.35 -50.78
N GLN A 394 3.48 41.23 -50.58
CA GLN A 394 3.22 40.66 -49.27
C GLN A 394 3.37 39.14 -49.35
N LEU A 395 4.15 38.57 -48.44
CA LEU A 395 4.30 37.12 -48.31
C LEU A 395 3.11 36.54 -47.54
N THR A 396 2.67 35.35 -47.93
CA THR A 396 1.87 34.54 -47.00
C THR A 396 2.75 34.05 -45.85
N ARG A 397 2.12 33.57 -44.76
CA ARG A 397 2.88 33.04 -43.61
C ARG A 397 3.75 31.86 -44.00
N GLU A 398 3.25 30.97 -44.85
CA GLU A 398 3.96 29.77 -45.33
C GLU A 398 5.14 30.15 -46.22
N GLU A 399 4.96 31.17 -47.07
CA GLU A 399 6.04 31.71 -47.90
C GLU A 399 7.11 32.38 -47.03
N ALA A 400 6.70 33.18 -46.04
CA ALA A 400 7.61 33.82 -45.08
C ALA A 400 8.42 32.79 -44.28
N GLU A 401 7.79 31.72 -43.79
CA GLU A 401 8.47 30.63 -43.10
C GLU A 401 9.46 29.91 -44.02
N SER A 402 9.05 29.62 -45.26
CA SER A 402 9.92 28.98 -46.26
C SER A 402 11.15 29.83 -46.57
N VAL A 403 10.95 31.14 -46.76
CA VAL A 403 12.04 32.11 -46.98
C VAL A 403 12.94 32.19 -45.74
N PHE A 404 12.36 32.24 -44.54
CA PHE A 404 13.11 32.29 -43.28
C PHE A 404 14.00 31.06 -43.08
N LEU A 405 13.47 29.86 -43.33
CA LEU A 405 14.23 28.61 -43.19
C LEU A 405 15.30 28.45 -44.28
N GLU A 406 15.02 28.88 -45.52
CA GLU A 406 15.95 28.72 -46.65
C GLU A 406 17.09 29.74 -46.59
N TYR A 407 16.77 31.01 -46.39
CA TYR A 407 17.71 32.12 -46.51
C TYR A 407 18.20 32.65 -45.16
N GLY A 408 17.40 32.54 -44.10
CA GLY A 408 17.71 33.08 -42.78
C GLY A 408 17.86 34.60 -42.75
N PHE A 409 18.65 35.11 -41.81
CA PHE A 409 18.96 36.54 -41.76
C PHE A 409 20.06 36.83 -42.78
N GLN A 410 19.87 37.84 -43.63
CA GLN A 410 20.87 38.23 -44.63
C GLN A 410 21.26 39.69 -44.37
N ASP A 411 22.55 39.97 -44.53
CA ASP A 411 23.02 41.35 -44.61
C ASP A 411 22.88 41.86 -46.05
N ASP A 412 22.90 43.18 -46.24
CA ASP A 412 22.55 43.87 -47.50
C ASP A 412 23.47 43.53 -48.70
N SER A 413 24.45 42.65 -48.51
CA SER A 413 25.51 42.31 -49.47
C SER A 413 25.18 41.15 -50.43
N MET A 414 24.01 40.51 -50.33
CA MET A 414 23.68 39.32 -51.12
C MET A 414 22.55 39.53 -52.14
N GLU A 415 22.89 39.42 -53.43
CA GLU A 415 21.96 39.38 -54.57
C GLU A 415 21.27 38.00 -54.68
N LYS A 416 20.45 37.64 -53.69
CA LYS A 416 19.54 36.49 -53.79
C LYS A 416 18.11 36.98 -53.93
N VAL A 417 17.35 36.31 -54.79
CA VAL A 417 15.94 36.61 -55.01
C VAL A 417 15.08 35.43 -54.60
N THR A 418 13.89 35.70 -54.08
CA THR A 418 12.88 34.68 -53.76
C THR A 418 12.28 34.08 -55.04
N ALA A 419 11.40 33.08 -54.89
CA ALA A 419 10.65 32.49 -56.01
C ALA A 419 9.86 33.54 -56.84
N HIS A 420 9.52 34.68 -56.22
CA HIS A 420 8.82 35.81 -56.83
C HIS A 420 9.76 36.88 -57.39
N GLN A 421 11.07 36.59 -57.53
CA GLN A 421 12.11 37.51 -58.02
C GLN A 421 12.35 38.75 -57.15
N ILE A 422 11.97 38.70 -55.87
CA ILE A 422 12.16 39.81 -54.94
C ILE A 422 13.48 39.61 -54.18
N PRO A 423 14.33 40.65 -54.10
CA PRO A 423 15.57 40.54 -53.34
C PRO A 423 15.30 40.17 -51.89
N VAL A 424 15.97 39.14 -51.40
CA VAL A 424 15.85 38.66 -50.01
C VAL A 424 16.24 39.75 -49.02
N ALA A 425 17.13 40.67 -49.40
CA ALA A 425 17.50 41.84 -48.61
C ALA A 425 16.29 42.73 -48.26
N GLU A 426 15.37 42.93 -49.21
CA GLU A 426 14.18 43.75 -49.01
C GLU A 426 13.22 43.12 -47.98
N ILE A 427 13.15 41.79 -47.94
CA ILE A 427 12.39 41.04 -46.93
C ILE A 427 13.14 41.02 -45.59
N ALA A 428 14.47 40.91 -45.60
CA ALA A 428 15.30 40.89 -44.39
C ALA A 428 15.17 42.18 -43.56
N VAL A 429 14.93 43.33 -44.21
CA VAL A 429 14.65 44.60 -43.52
C VAL A 429 13.45 44.48 -42.58
N LEU A 430 12.42 43.71 -42.94
CA LEU A 430 11.24 43.51 -42.10
C LEU A 430 11.55 42.73 -40.81
N MET A 431 12.57 41.87 -40.83
CA MET A 431 12.95 41.06 -39.68
C MET A 431 13.75 41.86 -38.64
N ARG A 432 14.50 42.89 -39.08
CA ARG A 432 15.45 43.64 -38.24
C ARG A 432 14.81 44.19 -36.95
N PRO A 433 13.64 44.86 -36.95
CA PRO A 433 13.08 45.42 -35.72
C PRO A 433 12.74 44.36 -34.65
N VAL A 434 12.25 43.19 -35.07
CA VAL A 434 11.93 42.10 -34.14
C VAL A 434 13.19 41.48 -33.58
N LEU A 435 14.20 41.28 -34.43
CA LEU A 435 15.50 40.75 -34.04
C LEU A 435 16.25 41.71 -33.09
N GLU A 436 16.25 43.02 -33.36
CA GLU A 436 16.83 44.04 -32.48
C GLU A 436 16.11 44.07 -31.13
N ARG A 437 14.77 44.03 -31.14
CA ARG A 437 13.98 43.97 -29.91
C ARG A 437 14.34 42.74 -29.07
N LEU A 438 14.46 41.58 -29.71
CA LEU A 438 14.83 40.34 -29.04
C LEU A 438 16.26 40.38 -28.47
N ALA A 439 17.24 40.77 -29.29
CA ALA A 439 18.64 40.87 -28.87
C ALA A 439 18.83 41.89 -27.74
N ASN A 440 18.16 43.04 -27.81
CA ASN A 440 18.18 44.04 -26.74
C ASN A 440 17.57 43.50 -25.45
N GLU A 441 16.55 42.66 -25.52
CA GLU A 441 15.93 42.09 -24.32
C GLU A 441 16.77 40.95 -23.71
N VAL A 442 17.55 40.24 -24.54
CA VAL A 442 18.63 39.37 -24.06
C VAL A 442 19.73 40.17 -23.35
N GLN A 443 20.21 41.26 -23.96
CA GLN A 443 21.22 42.15 -23.36
C GLN A 443 20.73 42.73 -22.02
N ARG A 444 19.50 43.26 -21.96
CA ARG A 444 18.88 43.74 -20.71
C ARG A 444 18.80 42.67 -19.62
N SER A 445 18.56 41.41 -20.00
CA SER A 445 18.53 40.30 -19.04
C SER A 445 19.91 40.01 -18.46
N ILE A 446 20.96 40.11 -19.29
CA ILE A 446 22.35 39.98 -18.87
C ILE A 446 22.74 41.13 -17.94
N ASP A 447 22.40 42.36 -18.31
CA ASP A 447 22.71 43.56 -17.51
C ASP A 447 22.00 43.52 -16.16
N TYR A 448 20.71 43.18 -16.15
CA TYR A 448 19.95 42.99 -14.92
C TYR A 448 20.60 41.95 -14.00
N TYR A 449 21.06 40.82 -14.56
CA TYR A 449 21.77 39.79 -13.77
C TYR A 449 23.09 40.32 -13.22
N ARG A 450 23.91 40.99 -14.03
CA ARG A 450 25.20 41.56 -13.59
C ARG A 450 25.00 42.53 -12.43
N GLU A 451 24.04 43.45 -12.55
CA GLU A 451 23.71 44.43 -11.50
C GLU A 451 23.15 43.75 -10.25
N SER A 452 22.13 42.90 -10.40
CA SER A 452 21.41 42.30 -9.27
C SER A 452 22.26 41.31 -8.47
N PHE A 453 23.18 40.60 -9.14
CA PHE A 453 24.03 39.58 -8.51
C PHE A 453 25.47 40.06 -8.28
N SER A 454 25.76 41.35 -8.56
CA SER A 454 27.10 41.94 -8.44
C SER A 454 28.19 41.14 -9.16
N VAL A 455 27.85 40.64 -10.35
CA VAL A 455 28.76 39.83 -11.19
C VAL A 455 29.47 40.75 -12.19
N LYS A 456 30.79 40.60 -12.29
CA LYS A 456 31.62 41.44 -13.14
C LYS A 456 31.19 41.36 -14.61
N GLU A 457 31.05 40.15 -15.15
CA GLU A 457 30.67 39.90 -16.54
C GLU A 457 30.04 38.52 -16.70
N VAL A 458 29.16 38.40 -17.70
CA VAL A 458 28.82 37.12 -18.32
C VAL A 458 29.78 36.96 -19.49
N GLN A 459 30.59 35.90 -19.49
CA GLN A 459 31.72 35.81 -20.42
C GLN A 459 31.27 35.40 -21.83
N LYS A 460 30.25 34.54 -21.90
CA LYS A 460 29.75 34.01 -23.17
C LYS A 460 28.26 33.70 -23.11
N VAL A 461 27.61 33.83 -24.26
CA VAL A 461 26.22 33.43 -24.51
C VAL A 461 26.21 32.33 -25.57
N TYR A 462 25.60 31.19 -25.23
CA TYR A 462 25.35 30.09 -26.15
C TYR A 462 23.89 30.12 -26.64
N LEU A 463 23.71 30.21 -27.95
CA LEU A 463 22.40 30.11 -28.60
C LEU A 463 22.04 28.63 -28.81
N VAL A 464 20.81 28.27 -28.42
CA VAL A 464 20.15 26.99 -28.67
C VAL A 464 18.73 27.23 -29.18
N GLY A 465 18.02 26.16 -29.57
CA GLY A 465 16.67 26.23 -30.10
C GLY A 465 16.61 26.13 -31.62
N GLY A 466 15.39 26.03 -32.14
CA GLY A 466 15.16 25.88 -33.59
C GLY A 466 15.60 27.12 -34.37
N VAL A 467 15.31 28.30 -33.83
CA VAL A 467 15.63 29.60 -34.46
C VAL A 467 17.13 29.88 -34.44
N ALA A 468 17.88 29.32 -33.48
CA ALA A 468 19.34 29.46 -33.42
C ALA A 468 20.08 28.79 -34.61
N GLN A 469 19.42 27.92 -35.37
CA GLN A 469 19.98 27.31 -36.59
C GLN A 469 19.92 28.26 -37.79
N THR A 470 19.16 29.35 -37.70
CA THR A 470 18.97 30.29 -38.80
C THR A 470 20.31 30.91 -39.19
N LYS A 471 20.57 30.92 -40.51
CA LYS A 471 21.81 31.47 -41.08
C LYS A 471 22.00 32.93 -40.66
N ASN A 472 23.25 33.27 -40.35
CA ASN A 472 23.72 34.59 -39.89
C ASN A 472 23.05 35.15 -38.62
N LEU A 473 22.24 34.37 -37.91
CA LEU A 473 21.58 34.86 -36.69
C LEU A 473 22.57 35.02 -35.55
N LYS A 474 23.55 34.12 -35.42
CA LYS A 474 24.64 34.24 -34.45
C LYS A 474 25.39 35.56 -34.64
N GLU A 475 25.76 35.87 -35.88
CA GLU A 475 26.49 37.09 -36.26
C GLU A 475 25.67 38.35 -35.93
N PHE A 476 24.35 38.32 -36.18
CA PHE A 476 23.45 39.40 -35.79
C PHE A 476 23.45 39.63 -34.26
N PHE A 477 23.29 38.56 -33.48
CA PHE A 477 23.32 38.64 -32.01
C PHE A 477 24.69 39.13 -31.51
N GLN A 478 25.79 38.64 -32.10
CA GLN A 478 27.14 39.08 -31.75
C GLN A 478 27.38 40.58 -32.02
N ASN A 479 26.76 41.15 -33.06
CA ASN A 479 26.89 42.57 -33.38
C ASN A 479 26.01 43.48 -32.49
N THR A 480 24.97 42.91 -31.87
CA THR A 480 23.99 43.67 -31.07
C THR A 480 24.25 43.56 -29.56
N ILE A 481 24.74 42.40 -29.11
CA ILE A 481 24.99 42.09 -27.70
C ILE A 481 26.48 42.30 -27.40
N GLU A 482 26.79 42.88 -26.25
CA GLU A 482 28.17 43.19 -25.86
C GLU A 482 28.99 41.94 -25.49
N THR A 483 28.29 40.86 -25.09
CA THR A 483 28.88 39.59 -24.68
C THR A 483 29.22 38.72 -25.91
N GLN A 484 30.26 37.89 -25.83
CA GLN A 484 30.60 36.94 -26.89
C GLN A 484 29.44 35.95 -27.11
N VAL A 485 29.01 35.78 -28.36
CA VAL A 485 27.90 34.91 -28.75
C VAL A 485 28.39 33.75 -29.61
N GLU A 486 28.05 32.53 -29.21
CA GLU A 486 28.32 31.30 -29.94
C GLU A 486 27.06 30.44 -30.04
N THR A 487 26.99 29.55 -31.03
CA THR A 487 25.97 28.49 -31.02
C THR A 487 26.48 27.33 -30.17
N PHE A 488 25.59 26.71 -29.40
CA PHE A 488 25.97 25.58 -28.57
C PHE A 488 26.40 24.40 -29.46
N GLN A 489 27.59 23.86 -29.24
CA GLN A 489 28.10 22.75 -30.05
C GLN A 489 27.70 21.41 -29.45
N PHE A 490 27.46 20.43 -30.32
CA PHE A 490 27.25 19.05 -29.88
C PHE A 490 28.53 18.51 -29.23
N SER A 491 28.37 17.87 -28.07
CA SER A 491 29.48 17.33 -27.28
C SER A 491 29.56 15.80 -27.40
N THR A 492 30.78 15.26 -27.43
CA THR A 492 31.04 13.81 -27.39
C THR A 492 30.54 13.15 -26.11
N HIS A 493 30.21 13.93 -25.07
CA HIS A 493 29.59 13.46 -23.84
C HIS A 493 28.12 13.00 -24.01
N PHE A 494 27.54 13.19 -25.20
CA PHE A 494 26.25 12.64 -25.59
C PHE A 494 26.42 11.52 -26.63
N PRO A 495 26.94 10.33 -26.26
CA PRO A 495 27.24 9.29 -27.23
C PRO A 495 25.98 8.84 -27.99
N LEU A 496 26.12 8.70 -29.31
CA LEU A 496 25.06 8.27 -30.21
C LEU A 496 25.21 6.78 -30.52
N ASN A 497 24.11 6.02 -30.41
CA ASN A 497 23.97 4.67 -30.95
C ASN A 497 22.88 4.69 -32.01
N LEU A 498 23.19 5.37 -33.11
CA LEU A 498 22.34 5.61 -34.27
C LEU A 498 23.05 5.15 -35.53
N ASN A 499 22.29 4.86 -36.59
CA ASN A 499 22.87 4.61 -37.91
C ASN A 499 23.52 5.88 -38.44
N GLU A 500 24.45 5.77 -39.41
CA GLU A 500 25.21 6.92 -39.93
C GLU A 500 24.30 8.03 -40.49
N THR A 501 23.21 7.66 -41.16
CA THR A 501 22.22 8.60 -41.70
C THR A 501 21.53 9.39 -40.57
N ASP A 502 21.06 8.68 -39.55
CA ASP A 502 20.31 9.26 -38.45
C ASP A 502 21.21 10.12 -37.57
N ALA A 503 22.48 9.69 -37.38
CA ALA A 503 23.49 10.49 -36.71
C ALA A 503 23.72 11.82 -37.44
N LYS A 504 23.84 11.83 -38.78
CA LYS A 504 24.01 13.08 -39.55
C LYS A 504 22.81 14.02 -39.37
N VAL A 505 21.59 13.49 -39.45
CA VAL A 505 20.36 14.26 -39.23
C VAL A 505 20.28 14.80 -37.79
N PHE A 506 20.69 14.00 -36.80
CA PHE A 506 20.75 14.42 -35.40
C PHE A 506 21.69 15.61 -35.23
N HIS A 507 22.91 15.54 -35.77
CA HIS A 507 23.88 16.63 -35.67
C HIS A 507 23.37 17.90 -36.36
N SER A 508 22.75 17.80 -37.54
CA SER A 508 22.22 18.97 -38.24
C SER A 508 21.07 19.64 -37.50
N ARG A 509 20.28 18.88 -36.72
CA ARG A 509 19.14 19.40 -35.95
C ARG A 509 19.42 19.53 -34.44
N PHE A 510 20.68 19.40 -34.03
CA PHE A 510 21.03 19.31 -32.61
C PHE A 510 20.57 20.54 -31.80
N LEU A 511 20.73 21.76 -32.34
CA LEU A 511 20.30 22.99 -31.64
C LEU A 511 18.79 22.97 -31.35
N GLU A 512 17.98 22.40 -32.24
CA GLU A 512 16.53 22.29 -32.08
C GLU A 512 16.16 21.21 -31.04
N LEU A 513 17.00 20.17 -30.92
CA LEU A 513 16.85 19.06 -29.97
C LEU A 513 17.54 19.31 -28.61
N ALA A 514 18.25 20.43 -28.44
CA ALA A 514 19.13 20.69 -27.31
C ALA A 514 18.42 20.54 -25.95
N VAL A 515 17.22 21.09 -25.82
CA VAL A 515 16.38 20.97 -24.61
C VAL A 515 15.97 19.51 -24.37
N ALA A 516 15.55 18.80 -25.41
CA ALA A 516 15.20 17.37 -25.33
C ALA A 516 16.42 16.50 -24.93
N VAL A 517 17.62 16.84 -25.39
CA VAL A 517 18.87 16.19 -24.95
C VAL A 517 19.11 16.46 -23.45
N GLY A 518 19.00 17.71 -23.00
CA GLY A 518 19.11 18.06 -21.58
C GLY A 518 18.12 17.32 -20.68
N MET A 519 16.88 17.14 -21.16
CA MET A 519 15.85 16.33 -20.51
C MET A 519 16.18 14.83 -20.49
N ALA A 520 16.65 14.28 -21.59
CA ALA A 520 16.85 12.83 -21.71
C ALA A 520 18.02 12.33 -20.83
N PHE A 521 18.98 13.22 -20.54
CA PHE A 521 20.12 12.97 -19.65
C PHE A 521 19.89 13.38 -18.19
N ASP A 522 18.64 13.63 -17.82
CA ASP A 522 18.24 14.03 -16.46
C ASP A 522 18.23 12.83 -15.47
N PHE A 523 19.42 12.26 -15.26
CA PHE A 523 19.64 11.10 -14.40
C PHE A 523 19.83 11.44 -12.93
N SER A 524 20.03 12.73 -12.65
CA SER A 524 20.32 13.30 -11.33
C SER A 524 19.04 13.82 -10.67
N PRO A 525 19.04 14.00 -9.34
CA PRO A 525 17.93 14.67 -8.67
C PRO A 525 17.90 16.14 -9.07
N THR A 526 16.99 16.49 -9.98
CA THR A 526 16.61 17.89 -10.26
C THR A 526 15.17 18.09 -9.79
N PRO A 527 14.72 19.35 -9.62
CA PRO A 527 13.39 19.63 -9.11
C PRO A 527 12.32 18.98 -9.98
N ASN A 528 11.23 18.53 -9.35
CA ASN A 528 10.13 17.86 -10.03
C ASN A 528 8.79 18.49 -9.63
N LEU A 529 8.25 19.28 -10.54
CA LEU A 529 6.94 19.94 -10.45
C LEU A 529 5.76 18.98 -10.70
N LEU A 530 6.00 17.66 -10.82
CA LEU A 530 4.90 16.71 -10.76
C LEU A 530 4.23 16.75 -9.37
N PRO A 531 2.90 16.84 -9.32
CA PRO A 531 2.15 16.71 -8.08
C PRO A 531 2.52 15.44 -7.30
N GLU A 532 2.56 15.53 -5.96
CA GLU A 532 2.94 14.41 -5.08
C GLU A 532 2.15 13.11 -5.33
N PRO A 533 0.83 13.12 -5.61
CA PRO A 533 0.07 11.92 -5.93
C PRO A 533 0.66 11.18 -7.13
N LEU A 534 1.03 11.91 -8.20
CA LEU A 534 1.57 11.36 -9.43
C LEU A 534 3.01 10.82 -9.24
N ARG A 535 3.83 11.50 -8.42
CA ARG A 535 5.20 11.04 -8.08
C ARG A 535 5.22 9.68 -7.40
N LYS A 536 4.19 9.34 -6.61
CA LYS A 536 4.14 8.09 -5.83
C LYS A 536 3.56 6.90 -6.60
N ILE A 537 2.98 7.11 -7.79
CA ILE A 537 2.34 6.04 -8.58
C ILE A 537 3.30 4.89 -8.90
N GLU A 538 4.54 5.17 -9.28
CA GLU A 538 5.52 4.12 -9.58
C GLU A 538 5.88 3.28 -8.34
N LYS A 539 6.05 3.95 -7.18
CA LYS A 539 6.39 3.31 -5.90
C LYS A 539 5.25 2.43 -5.41
N THR A 540 4.02 2.95 -5.43
CA THR A 540 2.83 2.20 -5.00
C THR A 540 2.54 1.02 -5.93
N ARG A 541 2.75 1.15 -7.25
CA ARG A 541 2.66 0.03 -8.20
C ARG A 541 3.68 -1.06 -7.90
N LEU A 542 4.92 -0.70 -7.58
CA LEU A 542 5.96 -1.66 -7.21
C LEU A 542 5.59 -2.40 -5.92
N GLN A 543 5.15 -1.67 -4.89
CA GLN A 543 4.70 -2.25 -3.62
C GLN A 543 3.54 -3.23 -3.81
N LYS A 544 2.51 -2.87 -4.60
CA LYS A 544 1.38 -3.76 -4.90
C LYS A 544 1.82 -5.05 -5.61
N ARG A 545 2.83 -4.97 -6.50
CA ARG A 545 3.38 -6.16 -7.18
C ARG A 545 4.20 -7.05 -6.27
N LEU A 546 5.06 -6.45 -5.44
CA LEU A 546 5.85 -7.18 -4.45
C LEU A 546 4.91 -7.92 -3.47
N LEU A 547 3.82 -7.26 -3.05
CA LEU A 547 2.79 -7.87 -2.24
C LEU A 547 2.11 -9.06 -2.96
N GLY A 548 1.78 -8.90 -4.24
CA GLY A 548 1.25 -9.99 -5.06
C GLY A 548 2.19 -11.19 -5.18
N TYR A 549 3.49 -10.95 -5.37
CA TYR A 549 4.51 -12.02 -5.37
C TYR A 549 4.64 -12.68 -4.00
N SER A 550 4.54 -11.92 -2.91
CA SER A 550 4.52 -12.47 -1.55
C SER A 550 3.35 -13.43 -1.35
N PHE A 551 2.15 -13.08 -1.81
CA PHE A 551 0.99 -13.99 -1.74
C PHE A 551 1.20 -15.28 -2.54
N LEU A 552 1.78 -15.19 -3.74
CA LEU A 552 2.11 -16.36 -4.57
C LEU A 552 3.08 -17.30 -3.83
N ILE A 553 4.13 -16.76 -3.21
CA ILE A 553 5.12 -17.53 -2.45
C ILE A 553 4.44 -18.24 -1.25
N VAL A 554 3.60 -17.53 -0.51
CA VAL A 554 2.85 -18.12 0.62
C VAL A 554 1.94 -19.26 0.15
N PHE A 555 1.29 -19.11 -0.99
CA PHE A 555 0.43 -20.15 -1.57
C PHE A 555 1.24 -21.40 -1.97
N ILE A 556 2.43 -21.21 -2.54
CA ILE A 556 3.35 -22.31 -2.88
C ILE A 556 3.81 -23.04 -1.60
N ILE A 557 4.16 -22.30 -0.54
CA ILE A 557 4.57 -22.87 0.75
C ILE A 557 3.41 -23.67 1.39
N LEU A 558 2.20 -23.13 1.38
CA LEU A 558 1.00 -23.82 1.89
C LEU A 558 0.70 -25.09 1.08
N GLY A 559 0.82 -25.03 -0.25
CA GLY A 559 0.69 -26.20 -1.12
C GLY A 559 1.72 -27.29 -0.79
N PHE A 560 2.98 -26.89 -0.56
CA PHE A 560 4.04 -27.82 -0.16
C PHE A 560 3.78 -28.44 1.23
N LEU A 561 3.38 -27.63 2.22
CA LEU A 561 3.01 -28.12 3.56
C LEU A 561 1.81 -29.07 3.52
N SER A 562 0.81 -28.75 2.70
CA SER A 562 -0.36 -29.62 2.48
C SER A 562 0.06 -30.96 1.86
N ALA A 563 0.87 -30.92 0.78
CA ALA A 563 1.37 -32.12 0.12
C ALA A 563 2.18 -33.02 1.06
N THR A 564 3.11 -32.43 1.85
CA THR A 564 3.89 -33.19 2.83
C THR A 564 3.02 -33.81 3.92
N THR A 565 1.95 -33.12 4.35
CA THR A 565 0.99 -33.63 5.33
C THR A 565 0.18 -34.79 4.77
N VAL A 566 -0.30 -34.69 3.53
CA VAL A 566 -1.04 -35.76 2.85
C VAL A 566 -0.17 -37.01 2.69
N LEU A 567 1.08 -36.86 2.23
CA LEU A 567 2.02 -37.98 2.10
C LEU A 567 2.34 -38.64 3.45
N ARG A 568 2.53 -37.85 4.52
CA ARG A 568 2.72 -38.36 5.88
C ARG A 568 1.49 -39.12 6.37
N ASN A 569 0.29 -38.56 6.19
CA ASN A 569 -0.96 -39.20 6.60
C ASN A 569 -1.21 -40.52 5.84
N ALA A 570 -0.90 -40.57 4.54
CA ALA A 570 -0.98 -41.81 3.77
C ALA A 570 -0.05 -42.88 4.37
N SER A 571 1.20 -42.53 4.65
CA SER A 571 2.18 -43.46 5.25
C SER A 571 1.78 -43.93 6.66
N LEU A 572 1.18 -43.06 7.48
CA LEU A 572 0.67 -43.40 8.80
C LEU A 572 -0.53 -44.34 8.72
N THR A 573 -1.41 -44.14 7.75
CA THR A 573 -2.59 -44.98 7.54
C THR A 573 -2.18 -46.41 7.18
N SER A 574 -1.18 -46.57 6.30
CA SER A 574 -0.61 -47.88 5.98
C SER A 574 0.00 -48.57 7.21
N ARG A 575 0.79 -47.84 8.01
CA ARG A 575 1.36 -48.38 9.26
C ARG A 575 0.27 -48.75 10.28
N PHE A 576 -0.78 -47.94 10.39
CA PHE A 576 -1.90 -48.21 11.28
C PHE A 576 -2.64 -49.49 10.88
N GLN A 577 -2.86 -49.72 9.58
CA GLN A 577 -3.44 -50.96 9.08
C GLN A 577 -2.56 -52.17 9.40
N GLU A 578 -1.24 -52.06 9.20
CA GLU A 578 -0.29 -53.11 9.56
C GLU A 578 -0.31 -53.42 11.06
N LEU A 579 -0.28 -52.39 11.90
CA LEU A 579 -0.32 -52.52 13.35
C LEU A 579 -1.66 -53.11 13.84
N LYS A 580 -2.77 -52.75 13.19
CA LYS A 580 -4.11 -53.32 13.46
C LYS A 580 -4.15 -54.81 13.12
N LEU A 581 -3.54 -55.22 12.01
CA LEU A 581 -3.40 -56.63 11.63
C LEU A 581 -2.53 -57.40 12.63
N GLN A 582 -1.43 -56.81 13.10
CA GLN A 582 -0.63 -57.41 14.17
C GLN A 582 -1.44 -57.55 15.46
N TYR A 583 -2.14 -56.50 15.89
CA TYR A 583 -2.98 -56.54 17.09
C TYR A 583 -4.07 -57.62 17.00
N GLN A 584 -4.71 -57.79 15.85
CA GLN A 584 -5.69 -58.85 15.61
C GLN A 584 -5.10 -60.26 15.80
N LYS A 585 -3.83 -60.48 15.42
CA LYS A 585 -3.14 -61.77 15.68
C LYS A 585 -3.00 -62.06 17.17
N TYR A 586 -2.81 -61.04 18.00
CA TYR A 586 -2.64 -61.19 19.46
C TYR A 586 -3.96 -61.13 20.26
N GLU A 587 -5.07 -60.73 19.65
CA GLU A 587 -6.39 -60.66 20.28
C GLU A 587 -6.83 -61.97 20.96
N PRO A 588 -6.73 -63.16 20.34
CA PRO A 588 -7.11 -64.41 21.01
C PRO A 588 -6.20 -64.75 22.20
N MET A 589 -4.91 -64.38 22.14
CA MET A 589 -3.97 -64.58 23.24
C MET A 589 -4.31 -63.66 24.43
N LYS A 590 -4.65 -62.39 24.17
CA LYS A 590 -5.11 -61.46 25.20
C LYS A 590 -6.40 -61.95 25.87
N ARG A 591 -7.38 -62.41 25.09
CA ARG A 591 -8.63 -62.99 25.64
C ARG A 591 -8.33 -64.20 26.55
N ARG A 592 -7.38 -65.06 26.17
CA ARG A 592 -6.94 -66.19 27.00
C ARG A 592 -6.23 -65.72 28.28
N TYR A 593 -5.38 -64.71 28.19
CA TYR A 593 -4.72 -64.11 29.34
C TYR A 593 -5.72 -63.50 30.33
N ASP A 594 -6.70 -62.73 29.84
CA ASP A 594 -7.75 -62.13 30.67
C ASP A 594 -8.62 -63.20 31.37
N ALA A 595 -8.93 -64.31 30.66
CA ALA A 595 -9.62 -65.45 31.24
C ALA A 595 -8.80 -66.12 32.36
N LEU A 596 -7.49 -66.28 32.16
CA LEU A 596 -6.58 -66.84 33.17
C LEU A 596 -6.47 -65.94 34.40
N ILE A 597 -6.42 -64.61 34.23
CA ILE A 597 -6.44 -63.66 35.35
C ILE A 597 -7.73 -63.82 36.16
N LYS A 598 -8.89 -63.88 35.48
CA LYS A 598 -10.17 -64.10 36.16
C LYS A 598 -10.16 -65.39 36.97
N GLN A 599 -9.65 -66.47 36.39
CA GLN A 599 -9.53 -67.77 37.06
C GLN A 599 -8.57 -67.71 38.27
N LYS A 600 -7.41 -67.07 38.12
CA LYS A 600 -6.45 -66.85 39.21
C LYS A 600 -7.10 -66.11 40.38
N ASN A 601 -7.81 -65.02 40.09
CA ASN A 601 -8.45 -64.20 41.12
C ASN A 601 -9.57 -64.96 41.85
N TYR A 602 -10.34 -65.78 41.11
CA TYR A 602 -11.34 -66.67 41.70
C TYR A 602 -10.72 -67.65 42.71
N LEU A 603 -9.61 -68.31 42.34
CA LEU A 603 -8.92 -69.26 43.22
C LEU A 603 -8.32 -68.59 44.47
N LEU A 604 -7.72 -67.40 44.32
CA LEU A 604 -7.17 -66.64 45.45
C LEU A 604 -8.24 -66.26 46.48
N ASN A 605 -9.43 -65.86 46.03
CA ASN A 605 -10.55 -65.59 46.93
C ASN A 605 -11.00 -66.85 47.67
N LYS A 606 -11.09 -67.98 46.97
CA LYS A 606 -11.46 -69.26 47.59
C LYS A 606 -10.44 -69.69 48.66
N GLN A 607 -9.14 -69.46 48.41
CA GLN A 607 -8.09 -69.76 49.38
C GLN A 607 -8.19 -68.90 50.66
N LYS A 608 -8.57 -67.62 50.54
CA LYS A 608 -8.74 -66.74 51.71
C LYS A 608 -9.86 -67.23 52.63
N VAL A 609 -11.00 -67.61 52.05
CA VAL A 609 -12.17 -68.10 52.82
C VAL A 609 -11.80 -69.33 53.66
N TYR A 610 -11.10 -70.32 53.08
CA TYR A 610 -10.69 -71.51 53.83
C TYR A 610 -9.65 -71.25 54.92
N ARG A 611 -8.89 -70.15 54.83
CA ARG A 611 -7.87 -69.80 55.83
C ARG A 611 -8.49 -69.16 57.08
N GLU A 612 -9.66 -68.54 56.96
CA GLU A 612 -10.34 -67.85 58.07
C GLU A 612 -11.15 -68.81 58.97
N GLU A 613 -11.57 -69.99 58.48
CA GLU A 613 -12.36 -70.95 59.28
C GLU A 613 -11.57 -71.84 60.25
N LEU A 614 -10.23 -71.88 60.17
CA LEU A 614 -9.37 -72.70 61.04
C LEU A 614 -8.66 -71.83 62.11
N VAL A 615 -9.33 -71.56 63.23
CA VAL A 615 -8.73 -70.89 64.41
C VAL A 615 -8.40 -71.93 65.50
N LEU A 616 -7.11 -72.06 65.82
CA LEU A 616 -6.52 -73.07 66.74
C LEU A 616 -6.20 -72.58 68.16
N ASP A 617 -6.54 -71.33 68.53
CA ASP A 617 -6.20 -70.74 69.84
C ASP A 617 -7.36 -70.75 70.84
N ASN A 618 -7.74 -71.94 71.34
CA ASN A 618 -8.67 -72.07 72.47
C ASN A 618 -7.91 -72.35 73.79
N PRO A 619 -7.82 -71.38 74.74
CA PRO A 619 -7.07 -71.55 76.00
C PRO A 619 -7.78 -72.43 77.04
N MET A 620 -9.03 -72.86 76.78
CA MET A 620 -9.86 -73.61 77.73
C MET A 620 -9.22 -74.90 78.28
N PRO A 621 -8.50 -75.73 77.50
CA PRO A 621 -7.89 -76.94 78.05
C PRO A 621 -6.83 -76.67 79.14
N GLN A 622 -6.09 -75.57 79.01
CA GLN A 622 -5.05 -75.20 79.98
C GLN A 622 -5.67 -74.63 81.26
N LEU A 623 -6.69 -73.76 81.12
CA LEU A 623 -7.42 -73.18 82.25
C LEU A 623 -8.15 -74.26 83.08
N LEU A 624 -8.81 -75.22 82.41
CA LEU A 624 -9.50 -76.33 83.09
C LEU A 624 -8.53 -77.21 83.90
N LYS A 625 -7.37 -77.55 83.33
CA LYS A 625 -6.35 -78.35 84.01
C LYS A 625 -5.83 -77.64 85.26
N MET A 626 -5.60 -76.32 85.17
CA MET A 626 -5.13 -75.52 86.29
C MET A 626 -6.18 -75.46 87.42
N ILE A 627 -7.44 -75.14 87.12
CA ILE A 627 -8.50 -75.02 88.13
C ILE A 627 -8.74 -76.35 88.84
N SER A 628 -8.66 -77.47 88.10
CA SER A 628 -8.75 -78.81 88.69
C SER A 628 -7.68 -79.07 89.76
N ASN A 629 -6.49 -78.49 89.64
CA ASN A 629 -5.40 -78.70 90.60
C ASN A 629 -5.50 -77.82 91.86
N LEU A 630 -6.13 -76.65 91.74
CA LEU A 630 -6.29 -75.70 92.85
C LEU A 630 -7.57 -75.94 93.66
N TYR A 631 -8.32 -76.99 93.31
CA TYR A 631 -9.67 -77.23 93.79
C TYR A 631 -9.75 -77.74 95.23
N PRO A 632 -10.40 -77.02 96.17
CA PRO A 632 -10.53 -77.46 97.56
C PRO A 632 -11.66 -78.50 97.76
N SER A 633 -11.43 -79.45 98.68
CA SER A 633 -12.41 -80.47 99.05
C SER A 633 -13.66 -79.86 99.73
N ARG A 634 -14.86 -80.08 99.15
CA ARG A 634 -16.22 -79.65 99.55
C ARG A 634 -16.82 -78.40 98.86
N LEU A 635 -16.13 -77.86 97.86
CA LEU A 635 -16.70 -76.89 96.92
C LEU A 635 -17.20 -77.63 95.65
N ALA A 636 -18.21 -77.09 94.96
CA ALA A 636 -18.70 -77.56 93.66
C ALA A 636 -18.78 -76.39 92.67
N LEU A 637 -18.06 -76.44 91.53
CA LEU A 637 -18.18 -75.45 90.46
C LEU A 637 -19.14 -76.00 89.41
N TYR A 638 -20.15 -75.22 89.05
CA TYR A 638 -21.14 -75.64 88.06
C TYR A 638 -21.08 -74.81 86.78
N GLN A 639 -20.38 -73.67 86.79
CA GLN A 639 -20.21 -72.84 85.60
C GLN A 639 -18.80 -72.25 85.52
N LEU A 640 -18.19 -72.45 84.35
CA LEU A 640 -16.94 -71.82 83.92
C LEU A 640 -17.23 -71.11 82.60
N ALA A 641 -17.09 -69.78 82.55
CA ALA A 641 -17.34 -69.02 81.34
C ALA A 641 -16.21 -68.01 81.10
N VAL A 642 -15.67 -68.01 79.89
CA VAL A 642 -14.74 -66.97 79.44
C VAL A 642 -15.55 -65.93 78.68
N ALA A 643 -15.61 -64.73 79.23
CA ALA A 643 -16.17 -63.56 78.56
C ALA A 643 -15.02 -62.62 78.18
N SER A 644 -15.11 -61.98 77.02
CA SER A 644 -14.24 -60.86 76.67
C SER A 644 -15.08 -59.60 76.74
N GLU A 645 -14.84 -58.74 77.74
CA GLU A 645 -15.47 -57.43 77.80
C GLU A 645 -14.57 -56.38 77.17
N LEU A 646 -15.16 -55.53 76.33
CA LEU A 646 -14.52 -54.32 75.79
C LEU A 646 -14.76 -53.19 76.81
N PRO A 647 -13.73 -52.43 77.23
CA PRO A 647 -13.94 -51.32 78.16
C PRO A 647 -14.92 -50.31 77.56
N TYR A 648 -15.99 -50.02 78.29
CA TYR A 648 -17.15 -49.24 77.83
C TYR A 648 -16.86 -47.73 77.84
N SER A 649 -16.29 -47.21 76.75
CA SER A 649 -16.34 -45.79 76.39
C SER A 649 -15.86 -45.59 74.94
N ALA A 650 -16.79 -45.47 73.99
CA ALA A 650 -16.77 -44.50 72.89
C ALA A 650 -17.82 -44.87 71.82
N LYS A 651 -18.77 -43.95 71.60
CA LYS A 651 -19.62 -43.91 70.40
C LYS A 651 -18.75 -43.54 69.19
N GLN A 652 -19.06 -44.21 68.07
CA GLN A 652 -18.80 -43.91 66.65
C GLN A 652 -17.70 -42.91 66.24
N SER A 653 -17.00 -43.35 65.19
CA SER A 653 -16.25 -42.62 64.16
C SER A 653 -14.73 -42.54 64.33
N ASP A 654 -14.09 -42.82 63.21
CA ASP A 654 -12.67 -42.71 62.85
C ASP A 654 -11.77 -43.94 62.92
N LYS A 655 -11.22 -44.20 61.73
CA LYS A 655 -10.20 -45.18 61.37
C LYS A 655 -8.92 -44.91 62.16
N LYS A 656 -8.27 -45.99 62.57
CA LYS A 656 -7.01 -46.07 63.35
C LYS A 656 -7.17 -45.84 64.85
N ALA A 657 -8.03 -46.63 65.49
CA ALA A 657 -7.82 -46.99 66.88
C ALA A 657 -6.98 -48.28 66.91
N LYS A 658 -5.77 -48.21 67.48
CA LYS A 658 -5.05 -49.39 67.97
C LYS A 658 -6.01 -50.11 68.91
N SER A 659 -6.34 -51.37 68.60
CA SER A 659 -7.16 -52.22 69.46
C SER A 659 -6.48 -52.34 70.82
N GLU A 660 -6.99 -51.62 71.82
CA GLU A 660 -6.67 -51.94 73.20
C GLU A 660 -7.10 -53.39 73.47
N PRO A 661 -6.26 -54.20 74.14
CA PRO A 661 -6.54 -55.62 74.30
C PRO A 661 -7.84 -55.81 75.09
N SER A 662 -8.77 -56.56 74.52
CA SER A 662 -9.97 -57.01 75.23
C SER A 662 -9.54 -57.82 76.43
N VAL A 663 -9.97 -57.39 77.61
CA VAL A 663 -9.64 -58.09 78.85
C VAL A 663 -10.50 -59.35 78.90
N LYS A 664 -9.85 -60.52 78.98
CA LYS A 664 -10.56 -61.80 79.13
C LYS A 664 -10.84 -62.02 80.61
N LEU A 665 -12.12 -62.20 80.92
CA LEU A 665 -12.64 -62.45 82.25
C LEU A 665 -13.10 -63.89 82.33
N LEU A 666 -12.59 -64.62 83.32
CA LEU A 666 -13.06 -65.95 83.68
C LEU A 666 -14.06 -65.83 84.84
N HIS A 667 -15.30 -66.19 84.57
CA HIS A 667 -16.35 -66.28 85.58
C HIS A 667 -16.39 -67.71 86.14
N LEU A 668 -16.21 -67.82 87.45
CA LEU A 668 -16.27 -69.05 88.22
C LEU A 668 -17.46 -68.98 89.16
N ARG A 669 -18.48 -69.82 88.93
CA ARG A 669 -19.64 -69.92 89.82
C ARG A 669 -19.69 -71.29 90.47
N GLY A 670 -19.89 -71.28 91.78
CA GLY A 670 -19.91 -72.49 92.58
C GLY A 670 -20.84 -72.44 93.78
N ILE A 671 -20.95 -73.60 94.43
CA ILE A 671 -21.80 -73.88 95.57
C ILE A 671 -20.96 -74.61 96.63
N CYS A 672 -21.15 -74.23 97.89
CA CYS A 672 -20.71 -74.98 99.08
C CYS A 672 -21.90 -75.73 99.68
N TYR A 673 -21.77 -77.05 99.83
CA TYR A 673 -22.81 -77.88 100.43
C TYR A 673 -22.59 -78.04 101.95
N ARG A 674 -23.66 -77.79 102.75
CA ARG A 674 -23.70 -77.86 104.22
C ARG A 674 -22.76 -76.90 104.96
N PRO A 675 -23.03 -75.58 104.90
CA PRO A 675 -22.09 -74.61 105.37
C PRO A 675 -21.91 -74.56 106.88
N SER A 676 -20.65 -74.70 107.30
CA SER A 676 -20.19 -74.43 108.66
C SER A 676 -19.66 -72.99 108.77
N ALA A 677 -19.60 -72.43 109.97
CA ALA A 677 -19.15 -71.05 110.24
C ALA A 677 -17.74 -70.69 109.73
N ARG A 678 -16.97 -71.63 109.15
CA ARG A 678 -15.60 -71.45 108.64
C ARG A 678 -15.50 -71.44 107.11
N GLU A 679 -16.60 -71.43 106.37
CA GLU A 679 -16.56 -71.58 104.90
C GLU A 679 -16.28 -70.31 104.11
N GLY A 680 -16.61 -69.14 104.65
CA GLY A 680 -16.11 -67.87 104.10
C GLY A 680 -14.57 -67.84 104.06
N LEU A 681 -13.91 -68.48 105.04
CA LEU A 681 -12.45 -68.60 105.06
C LEU A 681 -11.90 -69.50 103.94
N ARG A 682 -12.68 -70.49 103.48
CA ARG A 682 -12.26 -71.43 102.42
C ARG A 682 -12.41 -70.84 101.02
N ILE A 683 -13.45 -70.03 100.80
CA ILE A 683 -13.61 -69.27 99.55
C ILE A 683 -12.47 -68.24 99.46
N ALA A 684 -12.11 -67.59 100.57
CA ALA A 684 -10.96 -66.70 100.62
C ALA A 684 -9.63 -67.43 100.35
N ASP A 685 -9.40 -68.62 100.94
CA ASP A 685 -8.21 -69.44 100.64
C ASP A 685 -8.16 -69.88 99.16
N PHE A 686 -9.31 -70.24 98.58
CA PHE A 686 -9.39 -70.58 97.16
C PHE A 686 -9.10 -69.38 96.25
N MET A 687 -9.60 -68.18 96.57
CA MET A 687 -9.30 -66.95 95.85
C MET A 687 -7.81 -66.58 95.95
N MET A 688 -7.20 -66.70 97.13
CA MET A 688 -5.76 -66.49 97.30
C MET A 688 -4.96 -67.46 96.44
N ARG A 689 -5.30 -68.75 96.41
CA ARG A 689 -4.61 -69.74 95.57
C ARG A 689 -4.76 -69.47 94.07
N LEU A 690 -5.89 -68.91 93.65
CA LEU A 690 -6.09 -68.48 92.26
C LEU A 690 -5.21 -67.26 91.94
N GLU A 691 -5.07 -66.31 92.86
CA GLU A 691 -4.21 -65.14 92.69
C GLU A 691 -2.71 -65.50 92.72
N GLU A 692 -2.30 -66.39 93.63
CA GLU A 692 -0.93 -66.92 93.73
C GLU A 692 -0.53 -67.82 92.55
N SER A 693 -1.49 -68.32 91.77
CA SER A 693 -1.21 -69.16 90.60
C SER A 693 -0.42 -68.44 89.50
N GLY A 694 -0.40 -67.10 89.51
CA GLY A 694 0.26 -66.26 88.52
C GLY A 694 -0.45 -66.18 87.16
N TYR A 695 -1.56 -66.89 86.97
CA TYR A 695 -2.36 -66.87 85.73
C TYR A 695 -3.38 -65.74 85.68
N PHE A 696 -3.75 -65.16 86.83
CA PHE A 696 -4.76 -64.11 86.91
C PHE A 696 -4.14 -62.84 87.49
N SER A 697 -4.34 -61.71 86.80
CA SER A 697 -3.87 -60.40 87.26
C SER A 697 -4.72 -59.83 88.40
N LYS A 698 -5.97 -60.28 88.52
CA LYS A 698 -6.92 -59.84 89.54
C LYS A 698 -7.99 -60.90 89.78
N VAL A 699 -8.25 -61.24 91.04
CA VAL A 699 -9.31 -62.16 91.45
C VAL A 699 -10.24 -61.42 92.41
N SER A 700 -11.54 -61.37 92.08
CA SER A 700 -12.53 -60.65 92.90
C SER A 700 -13.78 -61.47 93.13
N LEU A 701 -14.27 -61.46 94.38
CA LEU A 701 -15.57 -62.04 94.74
C LEU A 701 -16.67 -61.04 94.36
N VAL A 702 -17.50 -61.41 93.39
CA VAL A 702 -18.58 -60.55 92.89
C VAL A 702 -19.84 -60.72 93.73
N SER A 703 -20.15 -61.95 94.13
CA SER A 703 -21.30 -62.22 94.98
C SER A 703 -21.09 -63.45 95.87
N GLN A 704 -21.71 -63.41 97.04
CA GLN A 704 -21.83 -64.54 97.97
C GLN A 704 -23.22 -64.50 98.59
N HIS A 705 -24.00 -65.57 98.43
CA HIS A 705 -25.38 -65.64 98.93
C HIS A 705 -25.62 -66.95 99.66
N PHE A 706 -26.20 -66.87 100.86
CA PHE A 706 -26.56 -68.04 101.65
C PHE A 706 -28.06 -68.29 101.54
N ASP A 707 -28.45 -69.48 101.06
CA ASP A 707 -29.85 -69.89 100.96
C ASP A 707 -30.22 -70.74 102.19
N GLU A 708 -30.92 -70.12 103.15
CA GLU A 708 -31.31 -70.75 104.42
C GLU A 708 -32.24 -71.96 104.23
N LEU A 709 -33.02 -72.01 103.15
CA LEU A 709 -33.98 -73.09 102.89
C LEU A 709 -33.31 -74.36 102.35
N LYS A 710 -32.18 -74.22 101.64
CA LYS A 710 -31.43 -75.33 101.04
C LYS A 710 -30.15 -75.67 101.79
N ASN A 711 -29.74 -74.82 102.74
CA ASN A 711 -28.49 -74.95 103.49
C ASN A 711 -27.27 -75.07 102.56
N GLU A 712 -27.20 -74.15 101.60
CA GLU A 712 -26.15 -74.05 100.58
C GLU A 712 -25.67 -72.60 100.46
N LEU A 713 -24.38 -72.41 100.20
CA LEU A 713 -23.78 -71.11 99.99
C LEU A 713 -23.26 -71.01 98.55
N THR A 714 -23.83 -70.11 97.76
CA THR A 714 -23.40 -69.86 96.38
C THR A 714 -22.46 -68.67 96.29
N PHE A 715 -21.51 -68.73 95.37
CA PHE A 715 -20.53 -67.66 95.15
C PHE A 715 -20.18 -67.50 93.68
N GLU A 716 -19.80 -66.27 93.31
CA GLU A 716 -19.26 -65.93 92.00
C GLU A 716 -17.92 -65.22 92.16
N ILE A 717 -16.87 -65.82 91.60
CA ILE A 717 -15.52 -65.23 91.52
C ILE A 717 -15.26 -64.88 90.06
N VAL A 718 -14.77 -63.67 89.83
CA VAL A 718 -14.30 -63.22 88.51
C VAL A 718 -12.80 -63.06 88.56
N CYS A 719 -12.12 -63.72 87.63
CA CYS A 719 -10.67 -63.70 87.50
C CYS A 719 -10.30 -63.08 86.15
N GLN A 720 -9.43 -62.08 86.17
CA GLN A 720 -8.90 -61.43 84.97
C GLN A 720 -7.59 -62.11 84.54
N PHE A 721 -7.47 -62.58 83.30
CA PHE A 721 -6.26 -63.27 82.80
C PHE A 721 -5.76 -62.74 81.44
#